data_AF-A0A550JDH4-F1
#
_entry.id   AF-A0A550JDH4-F1
#
_cell.length_a   1.000
_cell.length_b   1.000
_cell.length_c   1.000
_cell.angle_alpha   90.00
_cell.angle_beta   90.00
_cell.angle_gamma   90.00
#
_symmetry.space_group_name_H-M   'P 1'
#
loop_
_entity.id
_entity.type
_entity.pdbx_description
1 polymer ?
#
loop_
_entity_poly.entity_id
_entity_poly.type
_entity_poly.pdbx_seq_one_letter_code
_entity_poly.pdbx_strand_id
1 'polypeptide(L)'
;MNQEHLQRFAEQLAHWAGQALAEGRFPFRRVDLHPPLLTEAGEESPALVLWINRESHMAGGLLLIPQGLPAEVTESGRRCAAALGLRHFAVWAPHELSIWEIRADSLVRHRDIPLSGDHPGAFQQALWQLLEALKPLSVMGAVPAADLDGSYLANLWRAAPRDSRDALEEGFRTLRATQREVGEDPRERACDKGVLTLLRLLALAACDRLPNGGPPEGLETALSETLSELPEGLRESLAPAPWEMPLPFPVAVRFHHLARRLGQLDVGRDRERLIRALDLFAAGEDLGAGTDDAPLPDWDEPVLLLHPPLSTAKEGRRALMEVGRAPLLALLALRRELTGLPPALRQSEDIFSLAPAVAPRLIRGRLDERRIPDREERAILTTRLRSSWPTRRFRLDAKAPRWHWEFLHLLGLAAEEGHIILDTPRGWLNAPAGAALVELLREEFTLVEVTLTGAGGLHLELVKARRPEQGTRFLRTAGERTLPWRELVAGHRALLTLALTLDDGLFALLESGRLAIPTPDDWPADRGTEVFLFSRSTLGRHLWSIVAGDRPLPEVGTLCECARRFGLPLPGREVLDQLRLLDWHRGRPLPATELLDQAVERWLGSTRPASETGDVPPASPAPPRPTPPSAALLARIVARVFVDGIPRFPEHYLYDHYRPELVDYRMTPPLALREEFFGRFTLVDGDDKTLIVDGEETAQALLLAAAGGRREVALPRERALTEAILARYRADLRALRGKLIQACHAAIPQAATADRMVEKLWRDQNLPPASFLGEAD
;
A
#
# COMPACT_ATOMS: atom_id res chain seq x y z
N MET A 1 -31.19 -19.11 -11.42
CA MET A 1 -31.05 -17.96 -12.36
C MET A 1 -29.57 -17.71 -12.61
N ASN A 2 -29.17 -17.13 -13.74
CA ASN A 2 -27.78 -16.70 -13.93
C ASN A 2 -27.48 -15.51 -13.00
N GLN A 3 -26.28 -15.47 -12.39
CA GLN A 3 -25.88 -14.43 -11.44
C GLN A 3 -25.96 -13.02 -12.06
N GLU A 4 -25.55 -12.91 -13.33
CA GLU A 4 -25.64 -11.69 -14.14
C GLU A 4 -27.09 -11.18 -14.31
N HIS A 5 -28.08 -12.08 -14.41
CA HIS A 5 -29.49 -11.68 -14.52
C HIS A 5 -30.03 -11.13 -13.20
N LEU A 6 -29.60 -11.69 -12.05
CA LEU A 6 -29.97 -11.19 -10.73
C LEU A 6 -29.37 -9.80 -10.47
N GLN A 7 -28.12 -9.58 -10.89
CA GLN A 7 -27.46 -8.27 -10.80
C GLN A 7 -28.18 -7.22 -11.64
N ARG A 8 -28.44 -7.48 -12.93
CA ARG A 8 -29.20 -6.55 -13.81
C ARG A 8 -30.61 -6.27 -13.28
N PHE A 9 -31.25 -7.25 -12.64
CA PHE A 9 -32.54 -7.04 -12.00
C PHE A 9 -32.44 -6.13 -10.78
N ALA A 10 -31.43 -6.30 -9.93
CA ALA A 10 -31.16 -5.42 -8.79
C ALA A 10 -30.85 -3.97 -9.25
N GLU A 11 -30.06 -3.80 -10.31
CA GLU A 11 -29.78 -2.51 -10.95
C GLU A 11 -31.08 -1.83 -11.44
N GLN A 12 -31.98 -2.59 -12.07
CA GLN A 12 -33.26 -2.09 -12.56
C GLN A 12 -34.21 -1.69 -11.41
N LEU A 13 -34.25 -2.46 -10.31
CA LEU A 13 -34.99 -2.11 -9.11
C LEU A 13 -34.41 -0.86 -8.43
N ALA A 14 -33.08 -0.72 -8.35
CA ALA A 14 -32.43 0.48 -7.83
C ALA A 14 -32.80 1.72 -8.66
N HIS A 15 -32.84 1.61 -9.99
CA HIS A 15 -33.25 2.68 -10.89
C HIS A 15 -34.69 3.14 -10.64
N TRP A 16 -35.64 2.19 -10.59
CA TRP A 16 -37.05 2.52 -10.30
C TRP A 16 -37.26 3.07 -8.90
N ALA A 17 -36.54 2.55 -7.89
CA ALA A 17 -36.55 3.12 -6.55
C ALA A 17 -36.05 4.58 -6.58
N GLY A 18 -34.91 4.84 -7.24
CA GLY A 18 -34.38 6.19 -7.39
C GLY A 18 -35.35 7.18 -8.03
N GLN A 19 -36.08 6.76 -9.08
CA GLN A 19 -37.17 7.55 -9.69
C GLN A 19 -38.28 7.85 -8.67
N ALA A 20 -38.75 6.85 -7.92
CA ALA A 20 -39.81 7.01 -6.93
C ALA A 20 -39.39 7.90 -5.74
N LEU A 21 -38.12 7.86 -5.33
CA LEU A 21 -37.59 8.74 -4.27
C LEU A 21 -37.46 10.20 -4.74
N ALA A 22 -37.17 10.44 -6.02
CA ALA A 22 -37.10 11.78 -6.58
C ALA A 22 -38.46 12.52 -6.57
N GLU A 23 -39.58 11.80 -6.54
CA GLU A 23 -40.93 12.39 -6.35
C GLU A 23 -41.17 12.93 -4.92
N GLY A 24 -40.29 12.62 -3.95
CA GLY A 24 -40.38 13.11 -2.58
C GLY A 24 -41.51 12.54 -1.72
N ARG A 25 -42.22 11.49 -2.19
CA ARG A 25 -43.38 10.88 -1.51
C ARG A 25 -43.04 9.92 -0.36
N PHE A 26 -41.77 9.51 -0.28
CA PHE A 26 -41.25 8.52 0.66
C PHE A 26 -40.24 9.15 1.63
N PRO A 27 -40.04 8.57 2.84
CA PRO A 27 -39.07 9.08 3.81
C PRO A 27 -37.62 8.81 3.40
N PHE A 28 -37.38 7.89 2.47
CA PHE A 28 -36.05 7.55 1.98
C PHE A 28 -35.53 8.62 1.01
N ARG A 29 -34.26 9.00 1.16
CA ARG A 29 -33.58 10.01 0.35
C ARG A 29 -32.61 9.43 -0.68
N ARG A 30 -32.20 8.17 -0.49
CA ARG A 30 -31.21 7.49 -1.33
C ARG A 30 -31.45 5.98 -1.30
N VAL A 31 -31.11 5.31 -2.40
CA VAL A 31 -30.96 3.86 -2.49
C VAL A 31 -29.50 3.55 -2.83
N ASP A 32 -28.89 2.62 -2.11
CA ASP A 32 -27.59 2.03 -2.49
C ASP A 32 -27.82 0.59 -2.98
N LEU A 33 -27.09 0.20 -4.03
CA LEU A 33 -27.09 -1.12 -4.65
C LEU A 33 -25.89 -1.93 -4.13
N HIS A 34 -26.12 -3.16 -3.67
CA HIS A 34 -25.07 -4.06 -3.14
C HIS A 34 -24.07 -3.39 -2.17
N PRO A 35 -24.49 -2.60 -1.17
CA PRO A 35 -23.57 -2.00 -0.21
C PRO A 35 -22.93 -3.10 0.68
N PRO A 36 -21.60 -3.11 0.86
CA PRO A 36 -20.94 -4.11 1.70
C PRO A 36 -21.17 -3.82 3.18
N LEU A 37 -21.85 -4.73 3.88
CA LEU A 37 -22.15 -4.66 5.31
C LEU A 37 -21.30 -5.67 6.09
N LEU A 38 -20.64 -5.21 7.14
CA LEU A 38 -19.99 -6.08 8.11
C LEU A 38 -21.03 -6.75 9.00
N THR A 39 -21.00 -8.08 9.08
CA THR A 39 -21.85 -8.91 9.93
C THR A 39 -21.02 -9.92 10.71
N GLU A 40 -21.63 -10.62 11.68
CA GLU A 40 -20.98 -11.71 12.41
C GLU A 40 -20.53 -12.88 11.52
N ALA A 41 -21.10 -13.03 10.32
CA ALA A 41 -20.73 -14.05 9.34
C ALA A 41 -19.67 -13.55 8.31
N GLY A 42 -19.16 -12.34 8.47
CA GLY A 42 -18.31 -11.65 7.48
C GLY A 42 -19.07 -10.58 6.70
N GLU A 43 -18.54 -10.21 5.53
CA GLU A 43 -19.14 -9.18 4.68
C GLU A 43 -20.31 -9.73 3.85
N GLU A 44 -21.50 -9.16 4.03
CA GLU A 44 -22.71 -9.45 3.25
C GLU A 44 -23.15 -8.23 2.43
N SER A 45 -23.67 -8.46 1.22
CA SER A 45 -24.07 -7.40 0.29
C SER A 45 -25.55 -7.55 -0.13
N PRO A 46 -26.51 -7.03 0.67
CA PRO A 46 -27.93 -7.08 0.31
C PRO A 46 -28.20 -6.39 -1.03
N ALA A 47 -29.25 -6.78 -1.75
CA ALA A 47 -29.50 -6.25 -3.08
C ALA A 47 -29.69 -4.73 -3.08
N LEU A 48 -30.54 -4.21 -2.18
CA LEU A 48 -30.75 -2.76 -2.01
C LEU A 48 -30.78 -2.38 -0.53
N VAL A 49 -30.30 -1.18 -0.21
CA VAL A 49 -30.56 -0.50 1.07
C VAL A 49 -31.20 0.87 0.81
N LEU A 50 -32.30 1.14 1.50
CA LEU A 50 -33.05 2.39 1.43
C LEU A 50 -32.71 3.27 2.63
N TRP A 51 -32.09 4.41 2.37
CA TRP A 51 -31.57 5.32 3.39
C TRP A 51 -32.51 6.48 3.67
N ILE A 52 -32.84 6.70 4.94
CA ILE A 52 -33.48 7.95 5.41
C ILE A 52 -32.41 9.05 5.46
N ASN A 53 -31.26 8.74 6.07
CA ASN A 53 -30.07 9.58 6.05
C ASN A 53 -28.82 8.67 5.99
N ARG A 54 -28.09 8.71 4.87
CA ARG A 54 -26.89 7.89 4.64
C ARG A 54 -25.69 8.31 5.50
N GLU A 55 -25.57 9.60 5.81
CA GLU A 55 -24.44 10.17 6.57
C GLU A 55 -24.55 9.84 8.06
N SER A 56 -25.77 9.77 8.60
CA SER A 56 -26.02 9.33 9.98
C SER A 56 -26.23 7.81 10.13
N HIS A 57 -25.98 7.04 9.06
CA HIS A 57 -26.22 5.60 8.95
C HIS A 57 -27.65 5.20 9.40
N MET A 58 -28.65 5.94 8.93
CA MET A 58 -30.07 5.69 9.20
C MET A 58 -30.72 5.06 7.97
N ALA A 59 -30.74 3.74 7.92
CA ALA A 59 -31.56 2.99 6.98
C ALA A 59 -33.05 3.04 7.38
N GLY A 60 -33.93 2.76 6.42
CA GLY A 60 -35.36 2.56 6.65
C GLY A 60 -35.91 1.25 6.07
N GLY A 61 -35.11 0.53 5.30
CA GLY A 61 -35.42 -0.81 4.78
C GLY A 61 -34.26 -1.38 3.96
N LEU A 62 -34.25 -2.70 3.80
CA LEU A 62 -33.32 -3.42 2.94
C LEU A 62 -34.07 -4.48 2.13
N LEU A 63 -33.53 -4.81 0.96
CA LEU A 63 -34.07 -5.85 0.08
C LEU A 63 -32.99 -6.91 -0.19
N LEU A 64 -33.37 -8.18 -0.02
CA LEU A 64 -32.61 -9.34 -0.49
C LEU A 64 -33.24 -9.92 -1.75
N ILE A 65 -32.40 -10.47 -2.61
CA ILE A 65 -32.80 -11.34 -3.72
C ILE A 65 -32.14 -12.70 -3.45
N PRO A 66 -32.91 -13.79 -3.30
CA PRO A 66 -32.40 -15.08 -2.84
C PRO A 66 -31.47 -15.71 -3.87
N GLN A 67 -30.29 -16.14 -3.43
CA GLN A 67 -29.32 -16.88 -4.25
C GLN A 67 -29.06 -18.30 -3.72
N GLY A 68 -29.47 -18.60 -2.48
CA GLY A 68 -29.29 -19.90 -1.80
C GLY A 68 -30.59 -20.44 -1.22
N LEU A 69 -30.50 -21.26 -0.17
CA LEU A 69 -31.64 -21.87 0.50
C LEU A 69 -32.46 -20.83 1.29
N PRO A 70 -33.79 -21.00 1.44
CA PRO A 70 -34.63 -20.03 2.13
C PRO A 70 -34.16 -19.69 3.56
N ALA A 71 -33.63 -20.68 4.29
CA ALA A 71 -33.09 -20.49 5.64
C ALA A 71 -31.85 -19.57 5.66
N GLU A 72 -30.94 -19.74 4.70
CA GLU A 72 -29.72 -18.93 4.56
C GLU A 72 -30.08 -17.47 4.23
N VAL A 73 -31.08 -17.27 3.36
CA VAL A 73 -31.57 -15.95 2.97
C VAL A 73 -32.26 -15.25 4.14
N THR A 74 -33.05 -15.96 4.96
CA THR A 74 -33.67 -15.37 6.14
C THR A 74 -32.67 -15.01 7.23
N GLU A 75 -31.61 -15.80 7.42
CA GLU A 75 -30.57 -15.49 8.41
C GLU A 75 -29.64 -14.35 7.94
N SER A 76 -29.28 -14.30 6.65
CA SER A 76 -28.61 -13.13 6.06
C SER A 76 -29.48 -11.88 6.19
N GLY A 77 -30.80 -11.99 5.99
CA GLY A 77 -31.73 -10.88 6.19
C GLY A 77 -31.73 -10.35 7.63
N ARG A 78 -31.67 -11.26 8.62
CA ARG A 78 -31.53 -10.93 10.04
C ARG A 78 -30.19 -10.22 10.32
N ARG A 79 -29.07 -10.74 9.83
CA ARG A 79 -27.73 -10.14 9.99
C ARG A 79 -27.62 -8.76 9.33
N CYS A 80 -28.06 -8.63 8.08
CA CYS A 80 -28.11 -7.36 7.35
C CYS A 80 -29.02 -6.32 8.04
N ALA A 81 -30.15 -6.75 8.63
CA ALA A 81 -31.03 -5.85 9.37
C ALA A 81 -30.40 -5.36 10.68
N ALA A 82 -29.73 -6.24 11.43
CA ALA A 82 -28.96 -5.86 12.63
C ALA A 82 -27.85 -4.85 12.28
N ALA A 83 -27.08 -5.11 11.22
CA ALA A 83 -26.04 -4.21 10.69
C ALA A 83 -26.56 -2.83 10.25
N LEU A 84 -27.87 -2.68 10.02
CA LEU A 84 -28.52 -1.43 9.62
C LEU A 84 -29.42 -0.81 10.71
N GLY A 85 -29.51 -1.43 11.89
CA GLY A 85 -30.34 -0.94 13.00
C GLY A 85 -31.85 -1.07 12.73
N LEU A 86 -32.24 -2.10 11.98
CA LEU A 86 -33.62 -2.38 11.56
C LEU A 86 -34.18 -3.64 12.22
N ARG A 87 -35.48 -3.64 12.52
CA ARG A 87 -36.26 -4.82 12.95
C ARG A 87 -36.98 -5.50 11.78
N HIS A 88 -36.65 -5.17 10.53
CA HIS A 88 -37.32 -5.72 9.35
C HIS A 88 -36.42 -5.77 8.12
N PHE A 89 -36.73 -6.70 7.22
CA PHE A 89 -36.14 -6.79 5.88
C PHE A 89 -37.15 -7.32 4.86
N ALA A 90 -36.91 -7.06 3.57
CA ALA A 90 -37.71 -7.63 2.49
C ALA A 90 -36.92 -8.68 1.70
N VAL A 91 -37.61 -9.69 1.17
CA VAL A 91 -37.06 -10.73 0.29
C VAL A 91 -37.89 -10.76 -0.99
N TRP A 92 -37.23 -10.60 -2.14
CA TRP A 92 -37.83 -10.73 -3.47
C TRP A 92 -37.65 -12.15 -4.01
N ALA A 93 -38.59 -13.04 -3.73
CA ALA A 93 -38.60 -14.39 -4.30
C ALA A 93 -39.16 -14.38 -5.74
N PRO A 94 -39.03 -15.48 -6.52
CA PRO A 94 -39.47 -15.52 -7.92
C PRO A 94 -40.97 -15.26 -8.16
N HIS A 95 -41.83 -15.48 -7.15
CA HIS A 95 -43.29 -15.38 -7.28
C HIS A 95 -43.96 -14.52 -6.21
N GLU A 96 -43.22 -14.12 -5.19
CA GLU A 96 -43.71 -13.33 -4.05
C GLU A 96 -42.63 -12.35 -3.59
N LEU A 97 -43.06 -11.22 -3.06
CA LEU A 97 -42.20 -10.36 -2.26
C LEU A 97 -42.71 -10.37 -0.82
N SER A 98 -41.85 -10.77 0.12
CA SER A 98 -42.21 -10.90 1.54
C SER A 98 -41.43 -9.91 2.41
N ILE A 99 -42.11 -9.28 3.37
CA ILE A 99 -41.51 -8.46 4.41
C ILE A 99 -41.48 -9.30 5.69
N TRP A 100 -40.32 -9.39 6.31
CA TRP A 100 -40.07 -10.12 7.55
C TRP A 100 -39.78 -9.14 8.69
N GLU A 101 -40.28 -9.48 9.88
CA GLU A 101 -40.14 -8.73 11.14
C GLU A 101 -39.32 -9.58 12.12
N ILE A 102 -38.31 -8.97 12.73
CA ILE A 102 -37.39 -9.58 13.69
C ILE A 102 -37.91 -9.27 15.09
N ARG A 103 -38.30 -10.31 15.82
CA ARG A 103 -38.64 -10.26 17.25
C ARG A 103 -37.56 -10.96 18.06
N ALA A 104 -37.54 -10.76 19.38
CA ALA A 104 -36.48 -11.24 20.27
C ALA A 104 -36.09 -12.72 20.01
N ASP A 105 -37.09 -13.61 19.95
CA ASP A 105 -36.89 -15.06 19.83
C ASP A 105 -37.38 -15.66 18.50
N SER A 106 -37.82 -14.83 17.54
CA SER A 106 -38.44 -15.34 16.30
C SER A 106 -38.39 -14.37 15.13
N LEU A 107 -38.29 -14.93 13.92
CA LEU A 107 -38.54 -14.21 12.67
C LEU A 107 -39.99 -14.46 12.23
N VAL A 108 -40.75 -13.40 11.99
CA VAL A 108 -42.17 -13.46 11.60
C VAL A 108 -42.35 -12.86 10.21
N ARG A 109 -43.03 -13.58 9.32
CA ARG A 109 -43.44 -13.03 8.03
C ARG A 109 -44.58 -12.03 8.26
N HIS A 110 -44.28 -10.74 8.08
CA HIS A 110 -45.15 -9.62 8.44
C HIS A 110 -46.16 -9.30 7.35
N ARG A 111 -45.74 -9.33 6.07
CA ARG A 111 -46.60 -9.01 4.93
C ARG A 111 -46.05 -9.62 3.64
N ASP A 112 -46.95 -10.22 2.86
CA ASP A 112 -46.66 -10.63 1.48
C ASP A 112 -47.27 -9.65 0.48
N ILE A 113 -46.54 -9.42 -0.61
CA ILE A 113 -46.92 -8.60 -1.76
C ILE A 113 -46.87 -9.53 -2.99
N PRO A 114 -48.02 -9.86 -3.59
CA PRO A 114 -48.08 -10.77 -4.73
C PRO A 114 -47.51 -10.11 -6.00
N LEU A 115 -46.77 -10.87 -6.79
CA LEU A 115 -46.31 -10.40 -8.10
C LEU A 115 -47.42 -10.62 -9.14
N SER A 116 -48.02 -9.53 -9.61
CA SER A 116 -49.16 -9.55 -10.55
C SER A 116 -48.85 -10.12 -11.95
N GLY A 117 -47.58 -10.38 -12.26
CA GLY A 117 -47.11 -10.91 -13.53
C GLY A 117 -45.58 -10.86 -13.67
N ASP A 118 -45.05 -11.59 -14.65
CA ASP A 118 -43.62 -11.68 -14.95
C ASP A 118 -43.23 -10.67 -16.05
N HIS A 119 -43.41 -9.37 -15.76
CA HIS A 119 -43.07 -8.28 -16.68
C HIS A 119 -42.68 -6.99 -15.94
N PRO A 120 -41.87 -6.09 -16.56
CA PRO A 120 -41.28 -4.95 -15.86
C PRO A 120 -42.28 -4.05 -15.12
N GLY A 121 -43.45 -3.77 -15.70
CA GLY A 121 -44.49 -2.97 -15.05
C GLY A 121 -45.07 -3.60 -13.77
N ALA A 122 -45.20 -4.93 -13.72
CA ALA A 122 -45.65 -5.63 -12.50
C ALA A 122 -44.59 -5.56 -11.40
N PHE A 123 -43.29 -5.68 -11.76
CA PHE A 123 -42.19 -5.50 -10.82
C PHE A 123 -42.10 -4.06 -10.31
N GLN A 124 -42.23 -3.06 -11.18
CA GLN A 124 -42.27 -1.66 -10.75
C GLN A 124 -43.45 -1.38 -9.80
N GLN A 125 -44.62 -1.96 -10.05
CA GLN A 125 -45.77 -1.85 -9.15
C GLN A 125 -45.53 -2.55 -7.80
N ALA A 126 -44.94 -3.75 -7.79
CA ALA A 126 -44.61 -4.48 -6.56
C ALA A 126 -43.55 -3.74 -5.72
N LEU A 127 -42.55 -3.15 -6.38
CA LEU A 127 -41.56 -2.28 -5.72
C LEU A 127 -42.22 -1.03 -5.10
N TRP A 128 -43.17 -0.41 -5.79
CA TRP A 128 -43.92 0.74 -5.25
C TRP A 128 -44.76 0.34 -4.02
N GLN A 129 -45.41 -0.83 -4.05
CA GLN A 129 -46.11 -1.38 -2.89
C GLN A 129 -45.17 -1.69 -1.72
N LEU A 130 -43.94 -2.17 -1.99
CA LEU A 130 -42.91 -2.34 -0.97
C LEU A 130 -42.52 -1.00 -0.33
N LEU A 131 -42.30 0.05 -1.14
CA LEU A 131 -41.91 1.37 -0.62
C LEU A 131 -43.01 1.98 0.27
N GLU A 132 -44.29 1.86 -0.09
CA GLU A 132 -45.41 2.27 0.77
C GLU A 132 -45.54 1.38 2.02
N ALA A 133 -45.25 0.07 1.94
CA ALA A 133 -45.25 -0.82 3.10
C ALA A 133 -44.08 -0.54 4.08
N LEU A 134 -42.90 -0.16 3.57
CA LEU A 134 -41.73 0.18 4.37
C LEU A 134 -41.83 1.56 5.02
N LYS A 135 -42.64 2.48 4.49
CA LYS A 135 -42.82 3.85 5.01
C LYS A 135 -43.21 3.94 6.50
N PRO A 136 -44.21 3.20 7.02
CA PRO A 136 -44.46 3.16 8.47
C PRO A 136 -43.42 2.34 9.23
N LEU A 137 -42.89 1.26 8.63
CA LEU A 137 -41.87 0.40 9.24
C LEU A 137 -40.53 1.14 9.43
N SER A 138 -40.19 2.11 8.60
CA SER A 138 -38.96 2.91 8.72
C SER A 138 -38.93 3.79 9.97
N VAL A 139 -40.07 3.96 10.66
CA VAL A 139 -40.17 4.65 11.96
C VAL A 139 -40.38 3.62 13.08
N MET A 140 -41.31 2.69 12.93
CA MET A 140 -41.66 1.72 13.99
C MET A 140 -40.64 0.59 14.17
N GLY A 141 -39.91 0.24 13.11
CA GLY A 141 -38.90 -0.81 13.08
C GLY A 141 -37.47 -0.31 13.32
N ALA A 142 -37.28 0.97 13.67
CA ALA A 142 -35.97 1.50 14.05
C ALA A 142 -35.55 0.97 15.43
N VAL A 143 -34.32 0.47 15.54
CA VAL A 143 -33.79 -0.06 16.81
C VAL A 143 -33.33 1.10 17.73
N PRO A 144 -33.74 1.14 19.01
CA PRO A 144 -33.28 2.14 19.99
C PRO A 144 -31.76 2.10 20.20
N ALA A 145 -31.14 3.24 20.53
CA ALA A 145 -29.68 3.35 20.64
C ALA A 145 -29.04 2.36 21.65
N ALA A 146 -29.74 2.02 22.73
CA ALA A 146 -29.30 1.03 23.70
C ALA A 146 -29.32 -0.41 23.15
N ASP A 147 -30.23 -0.71 22.22
CA ASP A 147 -30.47 -2.04 21.65
C ASP A 147 -29.70 -2.27 20.33
N LEU A 148 -29.00 -1.25 19.81
CA LEU A 148 -28.22 -1.36 18.57
C LEU A 148 -27.09 -2.37 18.74
N ASP A 149 -26.90 -3.22 17.74
CA ASP A 149 -25.86 -4.23 17.71
C ASP A 149 -24.46 -3.66 17.40
N GLY A 150 -23.41 -4.42 17.73
CA GLY A 150 -22.02 -4.09 17.39
C GLY A 150 -21.79 -3.96 15.87
N SER A 151 -22.49 -4.74 15.04
CA SER A 151 -22.41 -4.64 13.58
C SER A 151 -22.93 -3.30 13.05
N TYR A 152 -23.97 -2.71 13.65
CA TYR A 152 -24.43 -1.37 13.30
C TYR A 152 -23.36 -0.31 13.53
N LEU A 153 -22.70 -0.36 14.70
CA LEU A 153 -21.62 0.56 15.04
C LEU A 153 -20.44 0.38 14.08
N ALA A 154 -20.01 -0.86 13.82
CA ALA A 154 -18.93 -1.14 12.87
C ALA A 154 -19.21 -0.55 11.47
N ASN A 155 -20.43 -0.70 10.94
CA ASN A 155 -20.80 -0.14 9.63
C ASN A 155 -20.96 1.39 9.61
N LEU A 156 -21.46 1.99 10.70
CA LEU A 156 -21.46 3.45 10.89
C LEU A 156 -20.01 4.00 10.86
N TRP A 157 -19.09 3.35 11.57
CA TRP A 157 -17.69 3.75 11.65
C TRP A 157 -16.98 3.60 10.31
N ARG A 158 -17.17 2.46 9.64
CA ARG A 158 -16.57 2.12 8.34
C ARG A 158 -16.93 3.12 7.24
N ALA A 159 -18.11 3.74 7.31
CA ALA A 159 -18.57 4.68 6.32
C ALA A 159 -17.71 5.96 6.23
N ALA A 160 -17.28 6.54 7.36
CA ALA A 160 -16.62 7.84 7.33
C ALA A 160 -15.20 7.82 6.71
N PRO A 161 -14.30 6.87 7.03
CA PRO A 161 -13.01 6.75 6.35
C PRO A 161 -13.18 6.41 4.85
N ARG A 162 -14.11 5.51 4.50
CA ARG A 162 -14.35 5.10 3.11
C ARG A 162 -14.82 6.25 2.24
N ASP A 163 -15.86 6.97 2.67
CA ASP A 163 -16.40 8.12 1.94
C ASP A 163 -15.43 9.32 1.89
N SER A 164 -14.38 9.33 2.72
CA SER A 164 -13.36 10.39 2.78
C SER A 164 -12.10 10.06 1.98
N ARG A 165 -11.93 8.81 1.54
CA ARG A 165 -10.69 8.30 0.93
C ARG A 165 -10.21 9.13 -0.25
N ASP A 166 -11.09 9.41 -1.20
CA ASP A 166 -10.73 10.13 -2.43
C ASP A 166 -10.22 11.55 -2.17
N ALA A 167 -10.84 12.26 -1.21
CA ALA A 167 -10.46 13.62 -0.83
C ALA A 167 -9.15 13.65 -0.03
N LEU A 168 -8.91 12.65 0.83
CA LEU A 168 -7.63 12.47 1.51
C LEU A 168 -6.53 12.08 0.52
N GLU A 169 -6.80 11.21 -0.44
CA GLU A 169 -5.84 10.79 -1.48
C GLU A 169 -5.50 11.94 -2.44
N GLU A 170 -6.46 12.80 -2.78
CA GLU A 170 -6.20 14.07 -3.50
C GLU A 170 -5.22 14.94 -2.69
N GLY A 171 -5.50 15.12 -1.40
CA GLY A 171 -4.65 15.87 -0.47
C GLY A 171 -3.21 15.36 -0.38
N PHE A 172 -3.01 14.06 -0.12
CA PHE A 172 -1.67 13.46 -0.04
C PHE A 172 -0.92 13.51 -1.38
N ARG A 173 -1.60 13.39 -2.52
CA ARG A 173 -0.99 13.59 -3.84
C ARG A 173 -0.50 15.04 -4.01
N THR A 174 -1.26 16.02 -3.54
CA THR A 174 -0.84 17.43 -3.52
C THR A 174 0.33 17.67 -2.57
N LEU A 175 0.31 17.11 -1.36
CA LEU A 175 1.38 17.26 -0.36
C LEU A 175 2.73 16.75 -0.91
N ARG A 176 2.73 15.53 -1.47
CA ARG A 176 3.89 14.89 -2.12
C ARG A 176 4.51 15.76 -3.21
N ALA A 177 3.69 16.48 -3.97
CA ALA A 177 4.15 17.41 -5.01
C ALA A 177 4.88 18.64 -4.43
N THR A 178 4.45 19.12 -3.25
CA THR A 178 5.04 20.30 -2.59
C THR A 178 6.28 19.97 -1.75
N GLN A 179 6.30 18.85 -1.03
CA GLN A 179 7.37 18.50 -0.10
C GLN A 179 8.42 17.54 -0.70
N ARG A 180 8.16 16.97 -1.89
CA ARG A 180 8.99 15.93 -2.53
C ARG A 180 9.26 14.71 -1.63
N GLU A 181 8.36 14.40 -0.72
CA GLU A 181 8.49 13.21 0.11
C GLU A 181 8.55 11.94 -0.76
N VAL A 182 9.56 11.13 -0.51
CA VAL A 182 9.84 9.90 -1.24
C VAL A 182 9.41 8.71 -0.40
N GLY A 183 8.56 7.84 -0.94
CA GLY A 183 8.47 6.47 -0.48
C GLY A 183 7.09 5.84 -0.59
N GLU A 184 6.05 6.56 -0.20
CA GLU A 184 4.79 5.94 0.21
C GLU A 184 3.59 6.25 -0.69
N ASP A 185 2.61 5.35 -0.70
CA ASP A 185 1.40 5.47 -1.53
C ASP A 185 0.41 6.49 -0.88
N PRO A 186 0.06 7.59 -1.57
CA PRO A 186 -0.98 8.51 -1.10
C PRO A 186 -2.30 7.83 -0.77
N ARG A 187 -2.61 6.69 -1.42
CA ARG A 187 -3.82 5.91 -1.19
C ARG A 187 -3.80 5.12 0.12
N GLU A 188 -2.61 4.74 0.60
CA GLU A 188 -2.41 4.10 1.89
C GLU A 188 -2.43 5.15 3.01
N ARG A 189 -1.68 6.26 2.86
CA ARG A 189 -1.74 7.38 3.82
C ARG A 189 -3.13 8.01 3.94
N ALA A 190 -3.91 8.03 2.87
CA ALA A 190 -5.32 8.43 2.90
C ALA A 190 -6.20 7.48 3.75
N CYS A 191 -5.99 6.17 3.64
CA CYS A 191 -6.64 5.20 4.53
C CYS A 191 -6.22 5.42 5.98
N ASP A 192 -4.91 5.54 6.23
CA ASP A 192 -4.36 5.66 7.58
C ASP A 192 -4.87 6.92 8.29
N LYS A 193 -4.85 8.08 7.63
CA LYS A 193 -5.41 9.33 8.17
C LYS A 193 -6.89 9.19 8.52
N GLY A 194 -7.68 8.55 7.65
CA GLY A 194 -9.10 8.31 7.88
C GLY A 194 -9.37 7.41 9.09
N VAL A 195 -8.63 6.31 9.22
CA VAL A 195 -8.79 5.36 10.33
C VAL A 195 -8.24 5.93 11.65
N LEU A 196 -7.10 6.65 11.64
CA LEU A 196 -6.60 7.34 12.85
C LEU A 196 -7.61 8.38 13.36
N THR A 197 -8.20 9.17 12.47
CA THR A 197 -9.23 10.16 12.84
C THR A 197 -10.46 9.49 13.47
N LEU A 198 -10.89 8.34 12.93
CA LEU A 198 -11.92 7.51 13.54
C LEU A 198 -11.49 7.00 14.93
N LEU A 199 -10.30 6.40 15.07
CA LEU A 199 -9.84 5.82 16.33
C LEU A 199 -9.68 6.86 17.44
N ARG A 200 -9.25 8.08 17.12
CA ARG A 200 -9.25 9.23 18.04
C ARG A 200 -10.66 9.53 18.57
N LEU A 201 -11.65 9.59 17.68
CA LEU A 201 -13.05 9.78 18.07
C LEU A 201 -13.59 8.63 18.92
N LEU A 202 -13.27 7.38 18.60
CA LEU A 202 -13.71 6.21 19.37
C LEU A 202 -13.06 6.14 20.76
N ALA A 203 -11.78 6.48 20.87
CA ALA A 203 -11.08 6.56 22.15
C ALA A 203 -11.66 7.67 23.05
N LEU A 204 -11.88 8.86 22.48
CA LEU A 204 -12.54 9.96 23.21
C LEU A 204 -13.99 9.60 23.59
N ALA A 205 -14.72 8.86 22.76
CA ALA A 205 -16.06 8.37 23.10
C ALA A 205 -16.04 7.33 24.23
N ALA A 206 -15.08 6.41 24.23
CA ALA A 206 -14.90 5.41 25.29
C ALA A 206 -14.58 6.02 26.66
N CYS A 207 -13.94 7.19 26.68
CA CYS A 207 -13.56 7.92 27.89
C CYS A 207 -14.54 9.03 28.31
N ASP A 208 -15.69 9.18 27.63
CA ASP A 208 -16.63 10.29 27.83
C ASP A 208 -15.96 11.68 27.68
N ARG A 209 -15.25 11.83 26.55
CA ARG A 209 -14.43 12.99 26.18
C ARG A 209 -14.59 13.41 24.71
N LEU A 210 -15.73 13.10 24.08
CA LEU A 210 -16.01 13.60 22.73
C LEU A 210 -16.05 15.14 22.71
N PRO A 211 -15.45 15.81 21.70
CA PRO A 211 -15.48 17.27 21.59
C PRO A 211 -16.90 17.75 21.29
N ASN A 212 -17.58 18.25 22.33
CA ASN A 212 -18.98 18.64 22.29
C ASN A 212 -19.16 20.13 21.92
N GLY A 213 -18.88 20.49 20.67
CA GLY A 213 -19.10 21.85 20.17
C GLY A 213 -18.29 22.21 18.93
N GLY A 214 -18.31 23.49 18.57
CA GLY A 214 -17.46 24.06 17.52
C GLY A 214 -17.92 23.84 16.08
N PRO A 215 -17.31 24.58 15.13
CA PRO A 215 -17.45 24.38 13.70
C PRO A 215 -16.56 23.21 13.20
N PRO A 216 -16.90 22.53 12.09
CA PRO A 216 -16.11 21.41 11.54
C PRO A 216 -14.62 21.70 11.35
N GLU A 217 -14.28 22.94 10.98
CA GLU A 217 -12.92 23.43 10.75
C GLU A 217 -12.03 23.33 12.01
N GLY A 218 -12.63 23.37 13.21
CA GLY A 218 -11.92 23.25 14.48
C GLY A 218 -11.72 21.81 14.96
N LEU A 219 -12.20 20.79 14.23
CA LEU A 219 -12.27 19.42 14.72
C LEU A 219 -10.89 18.84 15.09
N GLU A 220 -9.86 19.01 14.25
CA GLU A 220 -8.53 18.47 14.56
C GLU A 220 -7.84 19.17 15.73
N THR A 221 -8.06 20.47 15.89
CA THR A 221 -7.58 21.22 17.05
C THR A 221 -8.24 20.70 18.32
N ALA A 222 -9.57 20.59 18.32
CA ALA A 222 -10.32 20.04 19.46
C ALA A 222 -9.92 18.60 19.78
N LEU A 223 -9.73 17.74 18.77
CA LEU A 223 -9.18 16.39 18.96
C LEU A 223 -7.80 16.45 19.65
N SER A 224 -6.88 17.25 19.09
CA SER A 224 -5.50 17.35 19.61
C SER A 224 -5.43 17.84 21.05
N GLU A 225 -6.29 18.80 21.41
CA GLU A 225 -6.44 19.30 22.78
C GLU A 225 -6.99 18.20 23.71
N THR A 226 -8.11 17.56 23.36
CA THR A 226 -8.77 16.58 24.24
C THR A 226 -8.03 15.24 24.34
N LEU A 227 -7.21 14.87 23.34
CA LEU A 227 -6.32 13.68 23.42
C LEU A 227 -5.34 13.77 24.60
N SER A 228 -5.04 14.97 25.11
CA SER A 228 -4.20 15.14 26.30
C SER A 228 -4.81 14.57 27.60
N GLU A 229 -6.13 14.36 27.63
CA GLU A 229 -6.86 13.78 28.77
C GLU A 229 -6.89 12.25 28.76
N LEU A 230 -6.42 11.59 27.69
CA LEU A 230 -6.42 10.13 27.60
C LEU A 230 -5.26 9.49 28.39
N PRO A 231 -5.41 8.21 28.82
CA PRO A 231 -4.33 7.44 29.42
C PRO A 231 -3.06 7.45 28.56
N GLU A 232 -1.89 7.56 29.19
CA GLU A 232 -0.61 7.80 28.50
C GLU A 232 -0.33 6.81 27.37
N GLY A 233 -0.44 5.50 27.64
CA GLY A 233 -0.20 4.45 26.64
C GLY A 233 -1.24 4.37 25.50
N LEU A 234 -2.39 5.05 25.62
CA LEU A 234 -3.36 5.21 24.54
C LEU A 234 -3.14 6.55 23.79
N ARG A 235 -2.77 7.60 24.54
CA ARG A 235 -2.44 8.93 24.02
C ARG A 235 -1.21 8.90 23.10
N GLU A 236 -0.17 8.14 23.45
CA GLU A 236 1.02 7.97 22.59
C GLU A 236 0.64 7.35 21.23
N SER A 237 -0.16 6.27 21.23
CA SER A 237 -0.60 5.58 20.01
C SER A 237 -1.53 6.41 19.12
N LEU A 238 -2.25 7.37 19.70
CA LEU A 238 -3.21 8.24 19.00
C LEU A 238 -2.63 9.61 18.64
N ALA A 239 -1.39 9.91 19.02
CA ALA A 239 -0.76 11.20 18.75
C ALA A 239 -0.74 11.53 17.24
N PRO A 240 -0.79 12.82 16.84
CA PRO A 240 -0.59 13.22 15.45
C PRO A 240 0.78 12.75 14.94
N ALA A 241 0.80 11.96 13.88
CA ALA A 241 2.04 11.47 13.29
C ALA A 241 2.65 12.51 12.32
N PRO A 242 3.99 12.56 12.14
CA PRO A 242 4.65 13.64 11.41
C PRO A 242 4.24 13.81 9.93
N TRP A 243 3.76 12.73 9.32
CA TRP A 243 3.31 12.67 7.93
C TRP A 243 1.85 13.14 7.74
N GLU A 244 1.09 13.38 8.82
CA GLU A 244 -0.33 13.71 8.71
C GLU A 244 -0.56 15.12 8.14
N MET A 245 -1.26 15.18 7.02
CA MET A 245 -1.86 16.45 6.56
C MET A 245 -3.10 16.83 7.41
N PRO A 246 -3.43 18.12 7.52
CA PRO A 246 -4.72 18.56 8.05
C PRO A 246 -5.90 18.03 7.24
N LEU A 247 -7.06 17.83 7.88
CA LEU A 247 -8.27 17.34 7.23
C LEU A 247 -8.80 18.34 6.19
N PRO A 248 -9.02 17.92 4.93
CA PRO A 248 -9.78 18.72 3.96
C PRO A 248 -11.18 19.02 4.50
N PHE A 249 -11.69 20.23 4.27
CA PHE A 249 -12.99 20.66 4.81
C PHE A 249 -14.16 19.65 4.63
N PRO A 250 -14.37 19.03 3.44
CA PRO A 250 -15.42 18.01 3.28
C PRO A 250 -15.25 16.78 4.17
N VAL A 251 -14.01 16.44 4.52
CA VAL A 251 -13.66 15.32 5.41
C VAL A 251 -13.86 15.73 6.86
N ALA A 252 -13.44 16.93 7.26
CA ALA A 252 -13.70 17.48 8.59
C ALA A 252 -15.21 17.54 8.91
N VAL A 253 -16.04 17.96 7.95
CA VAL A 253 -17.51 17.92 8.05
C VAL A 253 -18.03 16.50 8.31
N ARG A 254 -17.54 15.49 7.57
CA ARG A 254 -17.96 14.08 7.75
C ARG A 254 -17.60 13.54 9.13
N PHE A 255 -16.36 13.74 9.59
CA PHE A 255 -15.94 13.29 10.92
C PHE A 255 -16.62 14.08 12.05
N HIS A 256 -16.99 15.35 11.84
CA HIS A 256 -17.80 16.13 12.79
C HIS A 256 -19.23 15.58 12.92
N HIS A 257 -19.85 15.19 11.80
CA HIS A 257 -21.15 14.51 11.82
C HIS A 257 -21.07 13.15 12.51
N LEU A 258 -19.99 12.38 12.28
CA LEU A 258 -19.75 11.14 13.00
C LEU A 258 -19.58 11.38 14.50
N ALA A 259 -18.75 12.34 14.92
CA ALA A 259 -18.54 12.68 16.33
C ALA A 259 -19.86 12.97 17.07
N ARG A 260 -20.72 13.81 16.46
CA ARG A 260 -22.07 14.09 16.96
C ARG A 260 -22.94 12.84 17.03
N ARG A 261 -22.86 11.96 16.02
CA ARG A 261 -23.63 10.70 15.99
C ARG A 261 -23.17 9.72 17.07
N LEU A 262 -21.86 9.61 17.34
CA LEU A 262 -21.32 8.79 18.42
C LEU A 262 -21.82 9.28 19.80
N GLY A 263 -21.84 10.60 20.03
CA GLY A 263 -22.40 11.19 21.25
C GLY A 263 -23.90 10.94 21.40
N GLN A 264 -24.69 11.06 20.32
CA GLN A 264 -26.13 10.73 20.33
C GLN A 264 -26.43 9.26 20.63
N LEU A 265 -25.51 8.35 20.29
CA LEU A 265 -25.67 6.91 20.47
C LEU A 265 -25.11 6.39 21.81
N ASP A 266 -24.48 7.25 22.62
CA ASP A 266 -23.89 6.91 23.92
C ASP A 266 -22.94 5.68 23.80
N VAL A 267 -22.08 5.68 22.76
CA VAL A 267 -21.33 4.48 22.37
C VAL A 267 -20.31 4.02 23.41
N GLY A 268 -19.83 4.91 24.28
CA GLY A 268 -18.87 4.59 25.34
C GLY A 268 -19.47 3.84 26.54
N ARG A 269 -20.79 3.85 26.69
CA ARG A 269 -21.49 3.27 27.85
C ARG A 269 -21.45 1.74 27.90
N ASP A 270 -21.45 1.08 26.74
CA ASP A 270 -21.33 -0.38 26.63
C ASP A 270 -19.99 -0.74 26.01
N ARG A 271 -19.01 -1.02 26.89
CA ARG A 271 -17.66 -1.40 26.49
C ARG A 271 -17.60 -2.73 25.73
N GLU A 272 -18.45 -3.71 26.07
CA GLU A 272 -18.43 -4.99 25.38
C GLU A 272 -18.93 -4.85 23.94
N ARG A 273 -20.02 -4.09 23.74
CA ARG A 273 -20.52 -3.76 22.40
C ARG A 273 -19.49 -2.96 21.60
N LEU A 274 -18.76 -2.05 22.24
CA LEU A 274 -17.68 -1.30 21.61
C LEU A 274 -16.52 -2.22 21.17
N ILE A 275 -16.12 -3.18 22.01
CA ILE A 275 -15.10 -4.20 21.65
C ILE A 275 -15.58 -5.09 20.50
N ARG A 276 -16.83 -5.59 20.53
CA ARG A 276 -17.42 -6.38 19.43
C ARG A 276 -17.44 -5.59 18.11
N ALA A 277 -17.80 -4.31 18.16
CA ALA A 277 -17.80 -3.43 16.99
C ALA A 277 -16.38 -3.14 16.47
N LEU A 278 -15.38 -2.98 17.35
CA LEU A 278 -13.98 -2.81 16.96
C LEU A 278 -13.42 -4.08 16.29
N ASP A 279 -13.77 -5.26 16.80
CA ASP A 279 -13.37 -6.54 16.21
C ASP A 279 -13.94 -6.73 14.81
N LEU A 280 -15.24 -6.45 14.62
CA LEU A 280 -15.89 -6.49 13.32
C LEU A 280 -15.29 -5.47 12.34
N PHE A 281 -15.04 -4.23 12.80
CA PHE A 281 -14.39 -3.19 11.99
C PHE A 281 -12.99 -3.61 11.56
N ALA A 282 -12.17 -4.12 12.49
CA ALA A 282 -10.79 -4.50 12.22
C ALA A 282 -10.68 -5.72 11.30
N ALA A 283 -11.58 -6.70 11.43
CA ALA A 283 -11.67 -7.82 10.49
C ALA A 283 -12.13 -7.40 9.08
N GLY A 284 -12.75 -6.22 8.96
CA GLY A 284 -13.30 -5.67 7.72
C GLY A 284 -12.40 -4.67 6.97
N GLU A 285 -11.22 -4.32 7.51
CA GLU A 285 -10.35 -3.28 6.95
C GLU A 285 -8.87 -3.73 6.92
N ASP A 286 -8.14 -3.35 5.87
CA ASP A 286 -6.71 -3.66 5.74
C ASP A 286 -5.85 -2.64 6.50
N LEU A 287 -5.59 -2.97 7.77
CA LEU A 287 -4.72 -2.24 8.68
C LEU A 287 -3.25 -2.67 8.59
N GLY A 288 -2.88 -3.57 7.66
CA GLY A 288 -1.54 -4.14 7.59
C GLY A 288 -1.16 -5.00 8.79
N ALA A 289 -2.15 -5.73 9.34
CA ALA A 289 -1.96 -6.73 10.39
C ALA A 289 -1.42 -8.05 9.81
N GLY A 290 -0.58 -8.74 10.57
CA GLY A 290 -0.08 -10.07 10.23
C GLY A 290 -1.14 -11.16 10.37
N THR A 291 -0.82 -12.34 9.84
CA THR A 291 -1.71 -13.51 9.81
C THR A 291 -1.30 -14.62 10.78
N ASP A 292 -0.20 -14.45 11.52
CA ASP A 292 0.32 -15.45 12.47
C ASP A 292 -0.33 -15.31 13.85
N ASP A 293 -1.49 -15.93 14.01
CA ASP A 293 -2.25 -16.01 15.27
C ASP A 293 -1.68 -17.06 16.27
N ALA A 294 -0.44 -17.54 16.11
CA ALA A 294 0.14 -18.44 17.09
C ALA A 294 0.27 -17.76 18.47
N PRO A 295 -0.16 -18.41 19.58
CA PRO A 295 -0.11 -17.79 20.90
C PRO A 295 1.33 -17.44 21.32
N LEU A 296 1.52 -16.36 22.09
CA LEU A 296 2.86 -16.00 22.58
C LEU A 296 3.26 -16.91 23.76
N PRO A 297 4.53 -17.36 23.92
CA PRO A 297 4.95 -18.46 24.85
C PRO A 297 4.85 -18.30 26.39
N ASP A 298 3.92 -17.52 26.94
CA ASP A 298 3.66 -17.28 28.38
C ASP A 298 4.87 -16.88 29.28
N TRP A 299 5.91 -16.24 28.71
CA TRP A 299 7.08 -15.74 29.46
C TRP A 299 6.95 -14.25 29.83
N ASP A 300 7.46 -13.83 30.99
CA ASP A 300 7.56 -12.41 31.39
C ASP A 300 8.63 -11.61 30.61
N GLU A 301 9.28 -12.24 29.63
CA GLU A 301 10.41 -11.68 28.89
C GLU A 301 9.96 -10.76 27.73
N PRO A 302 10.81 -9.80 27.29
CA PRO A 302 10.42 -8.83 26.29
C PRO A 302 10.18 -9.46 24.91
N VAL A 303 9.02 -9.15 24.32
CA VAL A 303 8.59 -9.63 23.00
C VAL A 303 8.48 -8.44 22.05
N LEU A 304 9.01 -8.57 20.84
CA LEU A 304 8.81 -7.64 19.73
C LEU A 304 7.95 -8.29 18.65
N LEU A 305 6.80 -7.68 18.36
CA LEU A 305 5.92 -8.07 17.25
C LEU A 305 6.00 -7.07 16.11
N LEU A 306 6.15 -7.56 14.89
CA LEU A 306 6.11 -6.79 13.65
C LEU A 306 4.81 -7.11 12.92
N HIS A 307 4.02 -6.09 12.62
CA HIS A 307 2.67 -6.23 12.08
C HIS A 307 1.83 -7.20 12.93
N PRO A 308 1.67 -6.95 14.26
CA PRO A 308 0.93 -7.85 15.14
C PRO A 308 -0.48 -8.16 14.62
N PRO A 309 -0.92 -9.43 14.66
CA PRO A 309 -2.30 -9.78 14.33
C PRO A 309 -3.28 -9.23 15.37
N LEU A 310 -4.55 -9.07 14.98
CA LEU A 310 -5.61 -8.50 15.82
C LEU A 310 -5.93 -9.34 17.08
N SER A 311 -5.53 -10.61 17.09
CA SER A 311 -5.63 -11.52 18.23
C SER A 311 -4.74 -11.09 19.41
N THR A 312 -3.54 -10.57 19.15
CA THR A 312 -2.53 -10.26 20.19
C THR A 312 -2.97 -9.17 21.16
N ALA A 313 -3.87 -8.26 20.78
CA ALA A 313 -4.48 -7.31 21.71
C ALA A 313 -5.49 -7.94 22.70
N LYS A 314 -5.63 -9.27 22.71
CA LYS A 314 -6.28 -10.04 23.78
C LYS A 314 -5.27 -10.58 24.81
N GLU A 315 -3.96 -10.50 24.55
CA GLU A 315 -2.92 -11.08 25.39
C GLU A 315 -2.37 -10.04 26.39
N GLY A 316 -2.48 -10.33 27.70
CA GLY A 316 -2.11 -9.42 28.79
C GLY A 316 -0.62 -9.26 29.07
N ARG A 317 0.22 -9.14 28.03
CA ARG A 317 1.69 -9.06 28.14
C ARG A 317 2.17 -7.68 28.60
N ARG A 318 2.98 -7.63 29.67
CA ARG A 318 3.57 -6.38 30.19
C ARG A 318 4.82 -5.90 29.43
N ALA A 319 5.60 -6.83 28.86
CA ALA A 319 6.87 -6.52 28.19
C ALA A 319 6.75 -6.56 26.65
N LEU A 320 5.59 -6.13 26.12
CA LEU A 320 5.29 -6.17 24.69
C LEU A 320 5.80 -4.91 23.97
N MET A 321 6.47 -5.09 22.85
CA MET A 321 6.87 -4.04 21.91
C MET A 321 6.24 -4.33 20.55
N GLU A 322 5.70 -3.31 19.89
CA GLU A 322 4.93 -3.48 18.64
C GLU A 322 5.47 -2.53 17.55
N VAL A 323 5.63 -3.04 16.34
CA VAL A 323 5.94 -2.24 15.14
C VAL A 323 4.87 -2.51 14.08
N GLY A 324 4.36 -1.47 13.43
CA GLY A 324 3.33 -1.58 12.40
C GLY A 324 2.73 -0.23 12.02
N ARG A 325 1.79 -0.22 11.06
CA ARG A 325 1.11 1.02 10.63
C ARG A 325 0.38 1.68 11.81
N ALA A 326 0.43 3.01 11.90
CA ALA A 326 -0.15 3.76 13.02
C ALA A 326 -1.62 3.41 13.34
N PRO A 327 -2.55 3.20 12.38
CA PRO A 327 -3.92 2.79 12.69
C PRO A 327 -4.03 1.44 13.39
N LEU A 328 -3.16 0.47 13.05
CA LEU A 328 -3.11 -0.82 13.72
C LEU A 328 -2.66 -0.65 15.17
N LEU A 329 -1.56 0.07 15.39
CA LEU A 329 -1.02 0.33 16.73
C LEU A 329 -2.01 1.08 17.63
N ALA A 330 -2.72 2.07 17.07
CA ALA A 330 -3.80 2.79 17.73
C ALA A 330 -5.01 1.90 18.07
N LEU A 331 -5.41 1.00 17.16
CA LEU A 331 -6.52 0.08 17.39
C LEU A 331 -6.18 -0.96 18.47
N LEU A 332 -4.97 -1.52 18.45
CA LEU A 332 -4.49 -2.45 19.48
C LEU A 332 -4.40 -1.75 20.84
N ALA A 333 -3.95 -0.49 20.89
CA ALA A 333 -3.92 0.30 22.11
C ALA A 333 -5.31 0.58 22.68
N LEU A 334 -6.26 1.03 21.84
CA LEU A 334 -7.65 1.26 22.24
C LEU A 334 -8.31 -0.05 22.75
N ARG A 335 -8.06 -1.17 22.06
CA ARG A 335 -8.58 -2.48 22.46
C ARG A 335 -8.01 -2.93 23.82
N ARG A 336 -6.71 -2.75 24.06
CA ARG A 336 -6.06 -3.07 25.35
C ARG A 336 -6.64 -2.22 26.49
N GLU A 337 -6.84 -0.91 26.28
CA GLU A 337 -7.47 -0.02 27.27
C GLU A 337 -8.91 -0.47 27.61
N LEU A 338 -9.73 -0.75 26.58
CA LEU A 338 -11.13 -1.19 26.78
C LEU A 338 -11.25 -2.52 27.52
N THR A 339 -10.26 -3.39 27.39
CA THR A 339 -10.19 -4.70 28.04
C THR A 339 -9.44 -4.69 29.39
N GLY A 340 -8.88 -3.54 29.80
CA GLY A 340 -8.10 -3.41 31.03
C GLY A 340 -6.74 -4.13 31.00
N LEU A 341 -6.20 -4.39 29.81
CA LEU A 341 -4.89 -5.01 29.60
C LEU A 341 -3.78 -3.95 29.66
N PRO A 342 -2.54 -4.31 30.08
CA PRO A 342 -1.44 -3.37 30.16
C PRO A 342 -1.12 -2.76 28.78
N PRO A 343 -0.66 -1.49 28.72
CA PRO A 343 -0.16 -0.91 27.48
C PRO A 343 1.11 -1.62 27.01
N ALA A 344 1.37 -1.60 25.70
CA ALA A 344 2.66 -1.98 25.16
C ALA A 344 3.77 -1.05 25.70
N LEU A 345 4.95 -1.61 25.98
CA LEU A 345 6.12 -0.90 26.48
C LEU A 345 6.62 0.15 25.48
N ARG A 346 6.57 -0.18 24.17
CA ARG A 346 6.89 0.71 23.05
C ARG A 346 6.09 0.33 21.81
N GLN A 347 5.74 1.35 21.03
CA GLN A 347 5.17 1.23 19.70
C GLN A 347 5.99 2.07 18.70
N SER A 348 6.07 1.66 17.43
CA SER A 348 6.70 2.46 16.36
C SER A 348 6.15 2.14 14.97
N GLU A 349 6.05 3.13 14.09
CA GLU A 349 5.75 2.91 12.66
C GLU A 349 6.95 2.30 11.89
N ASP A 350 8.19 2.51 12.37
CA ASP A 350 9.42 2.16 11.65
C ASP A 350 10.32 1.28 12.52
N ILE A 351 10.72 0.13 11.99
CA ILE A 351 11.60 -0.86 12.64
C ILE A 351 12.89 -0.21 13.17
N PHE A 352 13.45 0.76 12.44
CA PHE A 352 14.67 1.47 12.84
C PHE A 352 14.48 2.59 13.86
N SER A 353 13.23 3.01 14.09
CA SER A 353 12.88 4.02 15.09
C SER A 353 12.55 3.38 16.44
N LEU A 354 12.44 2.05 16.51
CA LEU A 354 12.37 1.29 17.73
C LEU A 354 13.75 1.26 18.43
N ALA A 355 13.87 1.98 19.55
CA ALA A 355 15.01 1.89 20.46
C ALA A 355 14.63 1.06 21.70
N PRO A 356 14.80 -0.28 21.68
CA PRO A 356 14.41 -1.12 22.81
C PRO A 356 15.33 -0.87 24.01
N ALA A 357 14.72 -0.57 25.17
CA ALA A 357 15.46 -0.43 26.43
C ALA A 357 15.99 -1.78 26.97
N VAL A 358 15.35 -2.89 26.56
CA VAL A 358 15.76 -4.27 26.85
C VAL A 358 15.64 -5.06 25.56
N ALA A 359 16.68 -5.83 25.23
CA ALA A 359 16.71 -6.65 24.01
C ALA A 359 15.56 -7.69 24.01
N PRO A 360 14.75 -7.81 22.94
CA PRO A 360 13.70 -8.82 22.85
C PRO A 360 14.25 -10.25 22.86
N ARG A 361 13.63 -11.10 23.67
CA ARG A 361 13.84 -12.56 23.73
C ARG A 361 13.02 -13.31 22.68
N LEU A 362 11.93 -12.72 22.21
CA LEU A 362 11.21 -13.16 21.01
C LEU A 362 11.03 -11.98 20.06
N ILE A 363 11.41 -12.16 18.79
CA ILE A 363 11.01 -11.29 17.68
C ILE A 363 10.11 -12.13 16.77
N ARG A 364 8.89 -11.66 16.48
CA ARG A 364 7.94 -12.35 15.59
C ARG A 364 7.29 -11.40 14.59
N GLY A 365 7.10 -11.83 13.35
CA GLY A 365 6.26 -11.12 12.39
C GLY A 365 6.71 -11.26 10.94
N ARG A 366 6.37 -10.28 10.11
CA ARG A 366 6.65 -10.28 8.67
C ARG A 366 7.48 -9.08 8.24
N LEU A 367 8.31 -9.31 7.21
CA LEU A 367 9.08 -8.30 6.50
C LEU A 367 8.74 -8.36 5.00
N ASP A 368 8.27 -7.28 4.40
CA ASP A 368 7.82 -7.29 3.00
C ASP A 368 8.05 -6.00 2.20
N GLU A 369 8.68 -4.95 2.77
CA GLU A 369 9.01 -3.73 2.03
C GLU A 369 10.10 -3.97 0.97
N ARG A 370 9.64 -4.22 -0.27
CA ARG A 370 10.43 -4.56 -1.45
C ARG A 370 11.04 -3.35 -2.16
N ARG A 371 10.68 -2.12 -1.78
CA ARG A 371 11.26 -0.90 -2.35
C ARG A 371 12.78 -0.91 -2.16
N ILE A 372 13.52 -0.54 -3.21
CA ILE A 372 14.97 -0.38 -3.16
C ILE A 372 15.29 1.03 -2.65
N PRO A 373 15.95 1.17 -1.49
CA PRO A 373 16.31 2.48 -0.96
C PRO A 373 17.28 3.23 -1.88
N ASP A 374 17.11 4.55 -2.00
CA ASP A 374 17.95 5.38 -2.87
C ASP A 374 19.38 5.58 -2.28
N ARG A 375 20.17 6.48 -2.84
CA ARG A 375 21.55 6.71 -2.36
C ARG A 375 21.59 7.36 -0.97
N GLU A 376 20.66 8.25 -0.68
CA GLU A 376 20.60 9.03 0.56
C GLU A 376 19.99 8.18 1.68
N GLU A 377 18.86 7.51 1.40
CA GLU A 377 18.23 6.58 2.32
C GLU A 377 19.19 5.45 2.73
N ARG A 378 19.97 4.88 1.79
CA ARG A 378 21.01 3.89 2.13
C ARG A 378 22.08 4.43 3.08
N ALA A 379 22.45 5.70 3.00
CA ALA A 379 23.41 6.30 3.94
C ALA A 379 22.81 6.45 5.34
N ILE A 380 21.53 6.82 5.43
CA ILE A 380 20.75 6.89 6.66
C ILE A 380 20.61 5.48 7.28
N LEU A 381 20.15 4.48 6.52
CA LEU A 381 20.02 3.09 6.96
C LEU A 381 21.36 2.47 7.40
N THR A 382 22.45 2.74 6.67
CA THR A 382 23.82 2.32 7.06
C THR A 382 24.25 2.93 8.40
N THR A 383 23.80 4.16 8.70
CA THR A 383 24.08 4.82 9.96
C THR A 383 23.22 4.26 11.08
N ARG A 384 21.91 4.05 10.82
CA ARG A 384 20.96 3.45 11.76
C ARG A 384 21.35 2.03 12.16
N LEU A 385 21.86 1.20 11.24
CA LEU A 385 22.37 -0.15 11.58
C LEU A 385 23.48 -0.15 12.64
N ARG A 386 24.16 0.96 12.91
CA ARG A 386 25.17 1.04 13.99
C ARG A 386 24.58 1.03 15.39
N SER A 387 23.27 1.27 15.57
CA SER A 387 22.63 1.14 16.88
C SER A 387 22.49 -0.32 17.28
N SER A 388 22.10 -1.19 16.35
CA SER A 388 21.99 -2.64 16.55
C SER A 388 23.32 -3.38 16.33
N TRP A 389 24.24 -2.80 15.55
CA TRP A 389 25.54 -3.39 15.23
C TRP A 389 26.70 -2.38 15.39
N PRO A 390 27.10 -2.00 16.61
CA PRO A 390 28.11 -0.96 16.83
C PRO A 390 29.50 -1.31 16.28
N THR A 391 29.85 -2.60 16.27
CA THR A 391 31.19 -3.11 15.91
C THR A 391 31.27 -3.67 14.48
N ARG A 392 30.13 -3.97 13.84
CA ARG A 392 30.05 -4.66 12.55
C ARG A 392 29.66 -3.69 11.42
N ARG A 393 30.27 -3.84 10.24
CA ARG A 393 29.99 -2.99 9.07
C ARG A 393 29.54 -3.83 7.89
N PHE A 394 28.28 -3.67 7.49
CA PHE A 394 27.71 -4.38 6.34
C PHE A 394 28.05 -3.67 5.02
N ARG A 395 28.27 -4.47 3.97
CA ARG A 395 28.40 -4.00 2.58
C ARG A 395 27.29 -4.66 1.76
N LEU A 396 26.18 -3.95 1.57
CA LEU A 396 25.00 -4.45 0.89
C LEU A 396 24.98 -4.04 -0.59
N ASP A 397 24.33 -4.85 -1.43
CA ASP A 397 24.13 -4.55 -2.84
C ASP A 397 23.30 -3.26 -2.99
N ALA A 398 23.58 -2.45 -4.01
CA ALA A 398 22.80 -1.26 -4.31
C ALA A 398 21.33 -1.55 -4.64
N LYS A 399 21.01 -2.80 -4.96
CA LYS A 399 19.65 -3.32 -5.22
C LYS A 399 19.05 -4.07 -4.03
N ALA A 400 19.67 -4.05 -2.85
CA ALA A 400 19.09 -4.64 -1.65
C ALA A 400 17.81 -3.87 -1.25
N PRO A 401 16.63 -4.52 -1.24
CA PRO A 401 15.38 -3.87 -0.82
C PRO A 401 15.41 -3.54 0.68
N ARG A 402 14.57 -2.59 1.12
CA ARG A 402 14.59 -2.08 2.49
C ARG A 402 14.45 -3.18 3.54
N TRP A 403 13.61 -4.18 3.29
CA TRP A 403 13.44 -5.31 4.22
C TRP A 403 14.75 -6.06 4.56
N HIS A 404 15.76 -6.08 3.67
CA HIS A 404 17.08 -6.66 4.03
C HIS A 404 17.77 -5.86 5.14
N TRP A 405 17.63 -4.54 5.14
CA TRP A 405 18.19 -3.65 6.15
C TRP A 405 17.45 -3.83 7.48
N GLU A 406 16.12 -3.92 7.42
CA GLU A 406 15.25 -4.14 8.58
C GLU A 406 15.55 -5.50 9.24
N PHE A 407 15.72 -6.56 8.45
CA PHE A 407 16.10 -7.88 8.97
C PHE A 407 17.46 -7.83 9.69
N LEU A 408 18.47 -7.18 9.08
CA LEU A 408 19.76 -6.99 9.75
C LEU A 408 19.63 -6.22 11.06
N HIS A 409 18.78 -5.19 11.12
CA HIS A 409 18.55 -4.43 12.35
C HIS A 409 17.98 -5.32 13.46
N LEU A 410 16.90 -6.06 13.16
CA LEU A 410 16.22 -6.95 14.10
C LEU A 410 17.13 -8.04 14.66
N LEU A 411 17.97 -8.66 13.82
CA LEU A 411 18.97 -9.64 14.25
C LEU A 411 19.97 -9.05 15.27
N GLY A 412 20.32 -7.77 15.13
CA GLY A 412 21.17 -7.08 16.09
C GLY A 412 20.44 -6.70 17.39
N LEU A 413 19.15 -6.36 17.33
CA LEU A 413 18.33 -6.05 18.49
C LEU A 413 18.04 -7.28 19.38
N ALA A 414 17.96 -8.48 18.82
CA ALA A 414 17.63 -9.70 19.56
C ALA A 414 18.59 -9.97 20.73
N ALA A 415 18.05 -10.41 21.86
CA ALA A 415 18.82 -10.85 23.02
C ALA A 415 19.62 -12.12 22.71
N GLU A 416 20.68 -12.38 23.48
CA GLU A 416 21.35 -13.69 23.46
C GLU A 416 20.35 -14.79 23.81
N GLU A 417 20.44 -15.90 23.09
CA GLU A 417 19.47 -17.01 23.06
C GLU A 417 18.05 -16.62 22.61
N GLY A 418 17.84 -15.39 22.13
CA GLY A 418 16.55 -14.94 21.63
C GLY A 418 16.08 -15.70 20.38
N HIS A 419 14.78 -15.99 20.34
CA HIS A 419 14.11 -16.59 19.19
C HIS A 419 13.67 -15.51 18.21
N ILE A 420 13.89 -15.71 16.91
CA ILE A 420 13.45 -14.83 15.84
C ILE A 420 12.63 -15.67 14.85
N ILE A 421 11.34 -15.35 14.72
CA ILE A 421 10.35 -16.04 13.88
C ILE A 421 9.87 -15.06 12.82
N LEU A 422 10.38 -15.14 11.60
CA LEU A 422 10.14 -14.12 10.57
C LEU A 422 9.70 -14.69 9.23
N ASP A 423 8.61 -14.14 8.70
CA ASP A 423 8.24 -14.27 7.29
C ASP A 423 9.01 -13.25 6.45
N THR A 424 9.72 -13.73 5.44
CA THR A 424 10.51 -12.92 4.49
C THR A 424 10.14 -13.24 3.03
N PRO A 425 10.43 -12.38 2.05
CA PRO A 425 10.16 -12.67 0.63
C PRO A 425 11.07 -13.79 0.11
N ARG A 426 10.57 -14.70 -0.76
CA ARG A 426 11.35 -15.84 -1.25
C ARG A 426 12.60 -15.42 -2.07
N GLY A 427 13.61 -16.30 -2.06
CA GLY A 427 14.72 -16.30 -3.03
C GLY A 427 16.00 -15.60 -2.59
N TRP A 428 16.02 -14.93 -1.44
CA TRP A 428 17.20 -14.20 -0.97
C TRP A 428 18.35 -15.12 -0.52
N LEU A 429 18.05 -16.32 0.00
CA LEU A 429 19.01 -17.28 0.57
C LEU A 429 20.22 -17.57 -0.33
N ASN A 430 20.05 -17.55 -1.66
CA ASN A 430 21.15 -17.70 -2.61
C ASN A 430 21.33 -16.49 -3.56
N ALA A 431 20.47 -15.47 -3.48
CA ALA A 431 20.65 -14.25 -4.24
C ALA A 431 21.93 -13.51 -3.78
N PRO A 432 22.68 -12.83 -4.67
CA PRO A 432 23.87 -12.07 -4.27
C PRO A 432 23.60 -11.00 -3.20
N ALA A 433 22.42 -10.36 -3.22
CA ALA A 433 22.01 -9.38 -2.21
C ALA A 433 21.85 -9.97 -0.80
N GLY A 434 21.43 -11.25 -0.70
CA GLY A 434 21.26 -11.95 0.57
C GLY A 434 22.54 -12.54 1.16
N ALA A 435 23.69 -12.43 0.46
CA ALA A 435 24.96 -13.02 0.95
C ALA A 435 25.36 -12.50 2.34
N ALA A 436 25.23 -11.19 2.58
CA ALA A 436 25.58 -10.60 3.88
C ALA A 436 24.67 -11.07 5.03
N LEU A 437 23.40 -11.41 4.74
CA LEU A 437 22.48 -12.01 5.71
C LEU A 437 22.88 -13.46 6.01
N VAL A 438 23.13 -14.29 4.99
CA VAL A 438 23.48 -15.70 5.20
C VAL A 438 24.80 -15.85 5.98
N GLU A 439 25.81 -15.04 5.68
CA GLU A 439 27.07 -15.08 6.44
C GLU A 439 26.87 -14.61 7.90
N LEU A 440 26.03 -13.59 8.15
CA LEU A 440 25.66 -13.22 9.52
C LEU A 440 24.94 -14.37 10.25
N LEU A 441 23.99 -15.04 9.60
CA LEU A 441 23.28 -16.18 10.20
C LEU A 441 24.25 -17.31 10.55
N ARG A 442 25.22 -17.62 9.68
CA ARG A 442 26.28 -18.60 9.92
C ARG A 442 27.20 -18.22 11.08
N GLU A 443 27.47 -16.94 11.23
CA GLU A 443 28.39 -16.43 12.24
C GLU A 443 27.75 -16.27 13.63
N GLU A 444 26.46 -15.96 13.76
CA GLU A 444 25.90 -15.56 15.06
C GLU A 444 24.60 -16.29 15.46
N PHE A 445 24.03 -17.09 14.55
CA PHE A 445 22.72 -17.70 14.74
C PHE A 445 22.72 -19.21 14.46
N THR A 446 21.64 -19.86 14.88
CA THR A 446 21.29 -21.22 14.49
C THR A 446 19.95 -21.22 13.79
N LEU A 447 19.89 -21.78 12.59
CA LEU A 447 18.67 -21.94 11.82
C LEU A 447 17.94 -23.20 12.28
N VAL A 448 16.78 -23.02 12.90
CA VAL A 448 15.96 -24.09 13.47
C VAL A 448 15.02 -24.65 12.40
N GLU A 449 14.29 -23.77 11.71
CA GLU A 449 13.34 -24.15 10.68
C GLU A 449 13.34 -23.18 9.49
N VAL A 450 13.14 -23.73 8.28
CA VAL A 450 12.85 -23.01 7.04
C VAL A 450 11.63 -23.63 6.37
N THR A 451 10.61 -22.82 6.11
CA THR A 451 9.34 -23.28 5.53
C THR A 451 8.92 -22.41 4.34
N LEU A 452 8.52 -23.04 3.23
CA LEU A 452 7.96 -22.33 2.07
C LEU A 452 6.49 -21.98 2.34
N THR A 453 6.16 -20.69 2.36
CA THR A 453 4.77 -20.25 2.51
C THR A 453 4.10 -20.11 1.14
N GLY A 454 2.81 -20.50 1.06
CA GLY A 454 2.08 -20.60 -0.22
C GLY A 454 1.97 -19.29 -1.02
N ALA A 455 2.15 -18.14 -0.37
CA ALA A 455 2.18 -16.81 -1.02
C ALA A 455 3.55 -16.44 -1.64
N GLY A 456 4.50 -17.39 -1.73
CA GLY A 456 5.85 -17.13 -2.24
C GLY A 456 6.75 -16.42 -1.23
N GLY A 457 6.57 -16.70 0.06
CA GLY A 457 7.45 -16.28 1.15
C GLY A 457 8.33 -17.41 1.67
N LEU A 458 9.16 -17.06 2.64
CA LEU A 458 10.01 -17.93 3.44
C LEU A 458 9.75 -17.62 4.91
N HIS A 459 9.17 -18.58 5.64
CA HIS A 459 9.11 -18.55 7.09
C HIS A 459 10.43 -19.09 7.65
N LEU A 460 10.95 -18.43 8.67
CA LEU A 460 12.26 -18.71 9.26
C LEU A 460 12.17 -18.70 10.78
N GLU A 461 12.58 -19.81 11.42
CA GLU A 461 12.86 -19.82 12.86
C GLU A 461 14.39 -19.85 13.09
N LEU A 462 14.87 -18.86 13.84
CA LEU A 462 16.26 -18.65 14.20
C LEU A 462 16.40 -18.54 15.72
N VAL A 463 17.53 -18.96 16.25
CA VAL A 463 17.97 -18.64 17.62
C VAL A 463 19.30 -17.90 17.57
N LYS A 464 19.44 -16.81 18.33
CA LYS A 464 20.70 -16.08 18.49
C LYS A 464 21.65 -16.82 19.44
N ALA A 465 22.19 -17.92 18.94
CA ALA A 465 23.20 -18.74 19.58
C ALA A 465 23.93 -19.58 18.52
N ARG A 466 25.18 -19.98 18.78
CA ARG A 466 25.91 -20.96 17.95
C ARG A 466 25.70 -22.38 18.47
N ARG A 467 24.81 -23.14 17.86
CA ARG A 467 24.49 -24.54 18.21
C ARG A 467 24.74 -25.44 16.98
N PRO A 468 26.00 -25.74 16.62
CA PRO A 468 26.33 -26.44 15.36
C PRO A 468 25.76 -27.86 15.27
N GLU A 469 25.58 -28.53 16.41
CA GLU A 469 25.00 -29.88 16.50
C GLU A 469 23.46 -29.88 16.43
N GLN A 470 22.81 -28.71 16.34
CA GLN A 470 21.36 -28.63 16.14
C GLN A 470 21.01 -28.94 14.68
N GLY A 471 19.96 -29.73 14.47
CA GLY A 471 19.39 -29.98 13.14
C GLY A 471 18.51 -28.81 12.69
N THR A 472 18.66 -28.40 11.43
CA THR A 472 17.75 -27.49 10.74
C THR A 472 16.66 -28.28 10.03
N ARG A 473 15.40 -27.96 10.29
CA ARG A 473 14.22 -28.54 9.63
C ARG A 473 13.86 -27.73 8.38
N PHE A 474 13.53 -28.42 7.30
CA PHE A 474 13.02 -27.84 6.06
C PHE A 474 11.64 -28.41 5.79
N LEU A 475 10.58 -27.62 5.97
CA LEU A 475 9.22 -28.03 5.65
C LEU A 475 8.90 -27.66 4.20
N ARG A 476 8.61 -28.68 3.40
CA ARG A 476 8.41 -28.59 1.94
C ARG A 476 7.05 -29.16 1.58
N THR A 477 6.56 -28.83 0.38
CA THR A 477 5.35 -29.46 -0.19
C THR A 477 5.45 -30.97 -0.32
N ALA A 478 6.66 -31.50 -0.54
CA ALA A 478 6.96 -32.93 -0.62
C ALA A 478 7.20 -33.61 0.74
N GLY A 479 7.17 -32.87 1.86
CA GLY A 479 7.44 -33.38 3.20
C GLY A 479 8.63 -32.70 3.89
N GLU A 480 8.96 -33.19 5.09
CA GLU A 480 10.06 -32.68 5.92
C GLU A 480 11.42 -33.20 5.45
N ARG A 481 12.48 -32.41 5.65
CA ARG A 481 13.89 -32.82 5.55
C ARG A 481 14.65 -32.17 6.70
N THR A 482 15.53 -32.90 7.39
CA THR A 482 16.33 -32.36 8.49
C THR A 482 17.81 -32.57 8.21
N LEU A 483 18.62 -31.51 8.33
CA LEU A 483 20.05 -31.52 8.04
C LEU A 483 20.86 -30.89 9.19
N PRO A 484 22.08 -31.37 9.52
CA PRO A 484 22.90 -30.76 10.56
C PRO A 484 23.30 -29.31 10.22
N TRP A 485 23.08 -28.36 11.15
CA TRP A 485 23.43 -26.95 10.90
C TRP A 485 24.92 -26.77 10.59
N ARG A 486 25.80 -27.54 11.27
CA ARG A 486 27.25 -27.57 11.00
C ARG A 486 27.60 -27.76 9.51
N GLU A 487 26.87 -28.61 8.79
CA GLU A 487 27.14 -28.93 7.38
C GLU A 487 26.64 -27.81 6.46
N LEU A 488 25.48 -27.24 6.76
CA LEU A 488 24.91 -26.08 6.05
C LEU A 488 25.75 -24.81 6.23
N VAL A 489 26.39 -24.63 7.39
CA VAL A 489 27.34 -23.55 7.67
C VAL A 489 28.65 -23.76 6.90
N ALA A 490 29.21 -24.98 6.92
CA ALA A 490 30.49 -25.28 6.27
C ALA A 490 30.42 -25.31 4.73
N GLY A 491 29.27 -25.69 4.14
CA GLY A 491 29.10 -25.78 2.69
C GLY A 491 28.83 -24.45 1.99
N HIS A 492 28.44 -24.50 0.71
CA HIS A 492 28.02 -23.31 -0.03
C HIS A 492 26.56 -22.95 0.30
N ARG A 493 26.25 -21.65 0.47
CA ARG A 493 24.91 -21.12 0.82
C ARG A 493 23.74 -21.63 -0.04
N ALA A 494 23.99 -22.02 -1.29
CA ALA A 494 22.99 -22.65 -2.16
C ALA A 494 22.39 -23.94 -1.58
N LEU A 495 23.09 -24.64 -0.67
CA LEU A 495 22.56 -25.80 0.03
C LEU A 495 21.25 -25.49 0.77
N LEU A 496 21.06 -24.27 1.31
CA LEU A 496 19.81 -23.88 1.96
C LEU A 496 18.63 -23.90 0.98
N THR A 497 18.83 -23.37 -0.23
CA THR A 497 17.79 -23.37 -1.27
C THR A 497 17.59 -24.77 -1.84
N LEU A 498 18.66 -25.53 -2.10
CA LEU A 498 18.60 -26.90 -2.61
C LEU A 498 17.90 -27.85 -1.62
N ALA A 499 18.21 -27.75 -0.33
CA ALA A 499 17.56 -28.51 0.73
C ALA A 499 16.06 -28.20 0.86
N LEU A 500 15.66 -26.97 0.55
CA LEU A 500 14.26 -26.55 0.60
C LEU A 500 13.46 -26.93 -0.65
N THR A 501 14.08 -27.00 -1.84
CA THR A 501 13.33 -27.18 -3.11
C THR A 501 13.53 -28.52 -3.81
N LEU A 502 14.67 -29.21 -3.64
CA LEU A 502 14.88 -30.50 -4.29
C LEU A 502 14.04 -31.60 -3.64
N ASP A 503 13.54 -32.51 -4.48
CA ASP A 503 13.03 -33.82 -4.06
C ASP A 503 14.13 -34.66 -3.38
N ASP A 504 13.73 -35.76 -2.73
CA ASP A 504 14.66 -36.59 -1.96
C ASP A 504 15.57 -37.44 -2.86
N GLY A 505 15.16 -37.76 -4.09
CA GLY A 505 15.98 -38.49 -5.05
C GLY A 505 17.15 -37.66 -5.57
N LEU A 506 16.90 -36.43 -6.01
CA LEU A 506 17.94 -35.50 -6.46
C LEU A 506 18.80 -34.99 -5.30
N PHE A 507 18.24 -34.78 -4.11
CA PHE A 507 19.05 -34.35 -2.96
C PHE A 507 19.97 -35.45 -2.44
N ALA A 508 19.55 -36.73 -2.47
CA ALA A 508 20.43 -37.85 -2.14
C ALA A 508 21.67 -37.94 -3.05
N LEU A 509 21.66 -37.33 -4.26
CA LEU A 509 22.87 -37.20 -5.09
C LEU A 509 23.89 -36.21 -4.51
N LEU A 510 23.44 -35.17 -3.79
CA LEU A 510 24.30 -34.24 -3.06
C LEU A 510 24.88 -34.92 -1.81
N GLU A 511 24.03 -35.58 -1.02
CA GLU A 511 24.44 -36.31 0.19
C GLU A 511 25.43 -37.45 -0.13
N SER A 512 25.23 -38.15 -1.25
CA SER A 512 26.16 -39.19 -1.71
C SER A 512 27.38 -38.65 -2.46
N GLY A 513 27.58 -37.32 -2.54
CA GLY A 513 28.69 -36.68 -3.26
C GLY A 513 28.73 -36.92 -4.78
N ARG A 514 27.66 -37.44 -5.39
CA ARG A 514 27.57 -37.66 -6.85
C ARG A 514 27.30 -36.35 -7.62
N LEU A 515 26.63 -35.41 -6.96
CA LEU A 515 26.63 -33.98 -7.29
C LEU A 515 27.39 -33.24 -6.19
N ALA A 516 28.25 -32.30 -6.56
CA ALA A 516 29.01 -31.47 -5.64
C ALA A 516 28.98 -30.00 -6.07
N ILE A 517 28.91 -29.07 -5.12
CA ILE A 517 29.04 -27.64 -5.43
C ILE A 517 30.54 -27.31 -5.50
N PRO A 518 31.06 -26.81 -6.64
CA PRO A 518 32.50 -26.63 -6.83
C PRO A 518 33.06 -25.51 -5.94
N THR A 519 34.13 -25.85 -5.21
CA THR A 519 34.94 -24.88 -4.45
C THR A 519 35.91 -24.14 -5.40
N PRO A 520 36.72 -23.17 -4.91
CA PRO A 520 37.80 -22.58 -5.70
C PRO A 520 38.82 -23.59 -6.22
N ASP A 521 39.08 -24.65 -5.45
CA ASP A 521 40.16 -25.60 -5.67
C ASP A 521 39.68 -26.84 -6.46
N ASP A 522 38.38 -27.17 -6.36
CA ASP A 522 37.77 -28.36 -6.99
C ASP A 522 37.17 -28.10 -8.39
N TRP A 523 37.36 -26.91 -8.98
CA TRP A 523 36.79 -26.61 -10.30
C TRP A 523 37.44 -27.47 -11.40
N PRO A 524 36.66 -28.22 -12.22
CA PRO A 524 37.21 -29.08 -13.27
C PRO A 524 37.62 -28.26 -14.50
N ALA A 525 38.75 -27.56 -14.39
CA ALA A 525 39.27 -26.68 -15.43
C ALA A 525 39.53 -27.40 -16.77
N ASP A 526 39.88 -28.68 -16.72
CA ASP A 526 40.08 -29.54 -17.89
C ASP A 526 38.78 -30.09 -18.51
N ARG A 527 37.60 -29.71 -17.98
CA ARG A 527 36.27 -30.15 -18.47
C ARG A 527 35.24 -29.01 -18.59
N GLY A 528 35.69 -27.78 -18.85
CA GLY A 528 34.80 -26.61 -18.95
C GLY A 528 33.73 -26.72 -20.04
N THR A 529 34.01 -27.43 -21.13
CA THR A 529 33.08 -27.70 -22.24
C THR A 529 31.97 -28.66 -21.82
N GLU A 530 32.32 -29.68 -21.05
CA GLU A 530 31.45 -30.74 -20.56
C GLU A 530 30.55 -30.21 -19.44
N VAL A 531 31.05 -29.34 -18.56
CA VAL A 531 30.22 -28.59 -17.61
C VAL A 531 29.23 -27.68 -18.32
N PHE A 532 29.61 -27.08 -19.47
CA PHE A 532 28.68 -26.31 -20.28
C PHE A 532 27.58 -27.21 -20.88
N LEU A 533 27.92 -28.37 -21.44
CA LEU A 533 26.93 -29.35 -21.91
C LEU A 533 26.01 -29.82 -20.77
N PHE A 534 26.55 -30.12 -19.59
CA PHE A 534 25.76 -30.48 -18.41
C PHE A 534 24.75 -29.39 -18.05
N SER A 535 25.15 -28.11 -18.02
CA SER A 535 24.24 -26.97 -17.77
C SER A 535 23.10 -26.85 -18.79
N ARG A 536 23.20 -27.52 -19.94
CA ARG A 536 22.17 -27.57 -20.98
C ARG A 536 21.33 -28.85 -20.97
N SER A 537 21.63 -29.84 -20.14
CA SER A 537 20.73 -30.98 -19.83
C SER A 537 19.50 -30.50 -19.03
N THR A 538 18.43 -31.29 -19.00
CA THR A 538 17.22 -31.02 -18.21
C THR A 538 17.54 -30.87 -16.72
N LEU A 539 18.37 -31.77 -16.16
CA LEU A 539 18.83 -31.67 -14.77
C LEU A 539 19.64 -30.39 -14.53
N GLY A 540 20.61 -30.07 -15.40
CA GLY A 540 21.45 -28.89 -15.26
C GLY A 540 20.66 -27.57 -15.35
N ARG A 541 19.63 -27.52 -16.20
CA ARG A 541 18.70 -26.38 -16.28
C ARG A 541 17.84 -26.24 -15.01
N HIS A 542 17.33 -27.36 -14.48
CA HIS A 542 16.52 -27.38 -13.26
C HIS A 542 17.32 -26.98 -12.01
N LEU A 543 18.53 -27.53 -11.86
CA LEU A 543 19.46 -27.09 -10.81
C LEU A 543 19.81 -25.61 -10.94
N TRP A 544 20.01 -25.11 -12.17
CA TRP A 544 20.26 -23.68 -12.40
C TRP A 544 19.07 -22.80 -12.03
N SER A 545 17.83 -23.16 -12.41
CA SER A 545 16.65 -22.36 -12.06
C SER A 545 16.39 -22.32 -10.54
N ILE A 546 16.74 -23.39 -9.82
CA ILE A 546 16.71 -23.42 -8.36
C ILE A 546 17.75 -22.45 -7.76
N VAL A 547 19.02 -22.55 -8.16
CA VAL A 547 20.10 -21.78 -7.50
C VAL A 547 20.19 -20.34 -7.98
N ALA A 548 19.83 -20.04 -9.22
CA ALA A 548 19.96 -18.71 -9.83
C ALA A 548 18.63 -17.98 -10.03
N GLY A 549 17.49 -18.63 -9.82
CA GLY A 549 16.15 -18.08 -10.08
C GLY A 549 15.93 -17.81 -11.57
N ASP A 550 15.26 -16.69 -11.88
CA ASP A 550 14.92 -16.26 -13.24
C ASP A 550 16.13 -15.82 -14.11
N ARG A 551 17.37 -16.10 -13.68
CA ARG A 551 18.57 -15.70 -14.40
C ARG A 551 18.79 -16.59 -15.63
N PRO A 552 19.13 -16.02 -16.79
CA PRO A 552 19.47 -16.81 -17.97
C PRO A 552 20.66 -17.73 -17.69
N LEU A 553 20.68 -18.88 -18.35
CA LEU A 553 21.78 -19.84 -18.28
C LEU A 553 23.09 -19.17 -18.71
N PRO A 554 24.21 -19.37 -17.98
CA PRO A 554 25.47 -18.71 -18.28
C PRO A 554 26.05 -19.18 -19.61
N GLU A 555 26.82 -18.31 -20.25
CA GLU A 555 27.62 -18.64 -21.43
C GLU A 555 28.90 -19.39 -21.05
N VAL A 556 29.53 -20.08 -22.02
CA VAL A 556 30.81 -20.80 -21.83
C VAL A 556 31.86 -19.95 -21.10
N GLY A 557 31.97 -18.66 -21.44
CA GLY A 557 32.97 -17.76 -20.87
C GLY A 557 32.70 -17.31 -19.42
N THR A 558 31.44 -17.31 -18.98
CA THR A 558 31.03 -16.87 -17.62
C THR A 558 30.61 -18.02 -16.72
N LEU A 559 30.51 -19.24 -17.25
CA LEU A 559 30.04 -20.43 -16.57
C LEU A 559 30.76 -20.73 -15.25
N CYS A 560 32.09 -20.64 -15.20
CA CYS A 560 32.86 -20.88 -13.96
C CYS A 560 32.52 -19.87 -12.86
N GLU A 561 32.51 -18.57 -13.18
CA GLU A 561 32.14 -17.51 -12.23
C GLU A 561 30.70 -17.69 -11.75
N CYS A 562 29.77 -17.92 -12.68
CA CYS A 562 28.36 -18.13 -12.38
C CYS A 562 28.12 -19.39 -11.53
N ALA A 563 28.66 -20.54 -11.92
CA ALA A 563 28.50 -21.79 -11.19
C ALA A 563 29.06 -21.69 -9.76
N ARG A 564 30.19 -21.01 -9.56
CA ARG A 564 30.76 -20.77 -8.21
C ARG A 564 29.96 -19.74 -7.40
N ARG A 565 29.47 -18.66 -8.03
CA ARG A 565 28.74 -17.57 -7.36
C ARG A 565 27.33 -17.95 -6.90
N PHE A 566 26.66 -18.78 -7.69
CA PHE A 566 25.33 -19.31 -7.40
C PHE A 566 25.38 -20.73 -6.83
N GLY A 567 26.52 -21.42 -6.84
CA GLY A 567 26.66 -22.77 -6.30
C GLY A 567 25.88 -23.82 -7.09
N LEU A 568 26.01 -23.83 -8.42
CA LEU A 568 25.44 -24.86 -9.28
C LEU A 568 26.11 -26.21 -8.95
N PRO A 569 25.36 -27.24 -8.51
CA PRO A 569 25.92 -28.56 -8.31
C PRO A 569 26.36 -29.18 -9.64
N LEU A 570 27.56 -29.71 -9.68
CA LEU A 570 28.16 -30.37 -10.83
C LEU A 570 28.35 -31.87 -10.55
N PRO A 571 28.23 -32.73 -11.57
CA PRO A 571 28.50 -34.15 -11.41
C PRO A 571 30.01 -34.45 -11.36
N GLY A 572 30.36 -35.61 -10.81
CA GLY A 572 31.73 -36.11 -10.78
C GLY A 572 32.35 -36.31 -12.18
N ARG A 573 33.69 -36.45 -12.22
CA ARG A 573 34.49 -36.56 -13.46
C ARG A 573 33.97 -37.62 -14.44
N GLU A 574 33.49 -38.76 -13.94
CA GLU A 574 32.98 -39.87 -14.76
C GLU A 574 31.84 -39.45 -15.70
N VAL A 575 30.90 -38.63 -15.21
CA VAL A 575 29.77 -38.12 -16.00
C VAL A 575 30.23 -37.06 -17.02
N LEU A 576 31.18 -36.22 -16.62
CA LEU A 576 31.78 -35.22 -17.53
C LEU A 576 32.55 -35.93 -18.66
N ASP A 577 33.28 -36.99 -18.37
CA ASP A 577 33.98 -37.80 -19.38
C ASP A 577 33.03 -38.51 -20.35
N GLN A 578 31.78 -38.82 -19.95
CA GLN A 578 30.75 -39.27 -20.91
C GLN A 578 30.25 -38.13 -21.80
N LEU A 579 30.01 -36.94 -21.26
CA LEU A 579 29.61 -35.77 -22.05
C LEU A 579 30.68 -35.36 -23.06
N ARG A 580 31.96 -35.61 -22.76
CA ARG A 580 33.09 -35.42 -23.68
C ARG A 580 33.00 -36.26 -24.96
N LEU A 581 32.36 -37.44 -24.89
CA LEU A 581 32.17 -38.32 -26.06
C LEU A 581 31.26 -37.73 -27.15
N LEU A 582 30.57 -36.62 -26.86
CA LEU A 582 29.72 -35.91 -27.81
C LEU A 582 30.50 -34.97 -28.76
N ASP A 583 31.81 -34.78 -28.57
CA ASP A 583 32.72 -33.98 -29.42
C ASP A 583 32.18 -32.58 -29.82
N TRP A 584 31.48 -31.93 -28.88
CA TRP A 584 30.97 -30.58 -29.09
C TRP A 584 32.06 -29.53 -28.83
N HIS A 585 32.08 -28.49 -29.66
CA HIS A 585 32.96 -27.34 -29.51
C HIS A 585 32.27 -26.05 -29.95
N ARG A 586 32.76 -24.92 -29.42
CA ARG A 586 32.19 -23.59 -29.64
C ARG A 586 32.13 -23.27 -31.14
N GLY A 587 30.92 -23.11 -31.67
CA GLY A 587 30.66 -22.90 -33.10
C GLY A 587 29.85 -24.02 -33.78
N ARG A 588 29.76 -25.22 -33.19
CA ARG A 588 28.79 -26.25 -33.60
C ARG A 588 27.41 -26.03 -32.96
N PRO A 589 26.31 -26.43 -33.62
CA PRO A 589 24.99 -26.47 -32.98
C PRO A 589 25.05 -27.36 -31.72
N LEU A 590 24.24 -27.00 -30.71
CA LEU A 590 24.13 -27.78 -29.48
C LEU A 590 23.54 -29.17 -29.77
N PRO A 591 23.99 -30.24 -29.10
CA PRO A 591 23.30 -31.53 -29.13
C PRO A 591 21.85 -31.40 -28.65
N ALA A 592 20.98 -32.28 -29.16
CA ALA A 592 19.59 -32.37 -28.70
C ALA A 592 19.53 -32.66 -27.19
N THR A 593 18.55 -32.10 -26.48
CA THR A 593 18.48 -32.18 -25.00
C THR A 593 18.38 -33.63 -24.55
N GLU A 594 17.67 -34.47 -25.31
CA GLU A 594 17.46 -35.89 -25.08
C GLU A 594 18.77 -36.69 -25.09
N LEU A 595 19.77 -36.27 -25.90
CA LEU A 595 21.09 -36.90 -25.93
C LEU A 595 21.94 -36.50 -24.72
N LEU A 596 21.81 -35.25 -24.25
CA LEU A 596 22.46 -34.79 -23.01
C LEU A 596 21.87 -35.53 -21.81
N ASP A 597 20.54 -35.65 -21.76
CA ASP A 597 19.83 -36.32 -20.67
C ASP A 597 20.17 -37.82 -20.62
N GLN A 598 20.21 -38.52 -21.76
CA GLN A 598 20.65 -39.93 -21.80
C GLN A 598 22.09 -40.13 -21.30
N ALA A 599 23.00 -39.19 -21.56
CA ALA A 599 24.38 -39.27 -21.08
C ALA A 599 24.48 -39.07 -19.56
N VAL A 600 23.64 -38.19 -18.99
CA VAL A 600 23.57 -37.91 -17.55
C VAL A 600 22.83 -39.02 -16.79
N GLU A 601 21.66 -39.44 -17.28
CA GLU A 601 20.81 -40.49 -16.67
C GLU A 601 21.55 -41.83 -16.53
N ARG A 602 22.42 -42.17 -17.50
CA ARG A 602 23.20 -43.43 -17.48
C ARG A 602 24.04 -43.63 -16.21
N TRP A 603 24.47 -42.56 -15.55
CA TRP A 603 25.36 -42.61 -14.39
C TRP A 603 24.76 -42.05 -13.10
N LEU A 604 23.87 -41.06 -13.19
CA LEU A 604 23.17 -40.53 -12.01
C LEU A 604 21.88 -41.29 -11.67
N GLY A 605 21.35 -42.08 -12.61
CA GLY A 605 20.05 -42.76 -12.50
C GLY A 605 18.93 -41.95 -13.16
N SER A 606 17.67 -42.23 -12.84
CA SER A 606 16.54 -41.43 -13.34
C SER A 606 16.55 -40.04 -12.70
N THR A 607 17.18 -39.07 -13.37
CA THR A 607 17.33 -37.68 -12.89
C THR A 607 16.30 -36.71 -13.47
N ARG A 608 15.19 -37.22 -14.00
CA ARG A 608 14.09 -36.35 -14.44
C ARG A 608 13.40 -35.81 -13.18
N PRO A 609 13.27 -34.48 -13.03
CA PRO A 609 12.37 -33.95 -12.01
C PRO A 609 10.97 -34.52 -12.27
N ALA A 610 10.25 -34.87 -11.22
CA ALA A 610 8.84 -35.22 -11.35
C ALA A 610 8.13 -34.08 -12.08
N SER A 611 7.31 -34.40 -13.10
CA SER A 611 6.57 -33.37 -13.83
C SER A 611 5.74 -32.56 -12.86
N GLU A 612 6.09 -31.28 -12.68
CA GLU A 612 5.26 -30.30 -12.00
C GLU A 612 4.01 -30.03 -12.85
N THR A 613 3.04 -30.94 -12.79
CA THR A 613 1.63 -30.64 -13.06
C THR A 613 1.03 -29.93 -11.85
N GLY A 614 1.64 -28.79 -11.52
CA GLY A 614 1.10 -27.78 -10.63
C GLY A 614 1.23 -26.45 -11.36
N ASP A 615 0.14 -25.70 -11.47
CA ASP A 615 0.15 -24.39 -12.10
C ASP A 615 1.19 -23.50 -11.41
N VAL A 616 2.33 -23.28 -12.08
CA VAL A 616 3.20 -22.15 -11.76
C VAL A 616 2.32 -20.92 -11.98
N PRO A 617 1.98 -20.14 -10.94
CA PRO A 617 1.17 -18.96 -11.13
C PRO A 617 1.92 -18.07 -12.11
N PRO A 618 1.30 -17.65 -13.24
CA PRO A 618 2.02 -16.89 -14.25
C PRO A 618 2.61 -15.65 -13.59
N ALA A 619 3.92 -15.46 -13.78
CA ALA A 619 4.66 -14.34 -13.21
C ALA A 619 3.86 -13.06 -13.45
N SER A 620 3.50 -12.35 -12.37
CA SER A 620 2.53 -11.26 -12.44
C SER A 620 2.90 -10.32 -13.58
N PRO A 621 1.98 -10.05 -14.53
CA PRO A 621 2.30 -9.29 -15.71
C PRO A 621 2.90 -7.94 -15.29
N ALA A 622 4.01 -7.56 -15.93
CA ALA A 622 4.65 -6.28 -15.68
C ALA A 622 3.58 -5.17 -15.73
N PRO A 623 3.54 -4.26 -14.74
CA PRO A 623 2.41 -3.37 -14.54
C PRO A 623 2.07 -2.62 -15.84
N PRO A 624 0.78 -2.57 -16.22
CA PRO A 624 0.39 -2.00 -17.51
C PRO A 624 0.92 -0.57 -17.64
N ARG A 625 1.48 -0.26 -18.81
CA ARG A 625 1.99 1.10 -19.10
C ARG A 625 0.85 2.10 -18.83
N PRO A 626 1.09 3.16 -18.02
CA PRO A 626 0.02 4.05 -17.61
C PRO A 626 -0.62 4.72 -18.82
N THR A 627 -1.95 4.60 -18.92
CA THR A 627 -2.77 5.21 -19.96
C THR A 627 -2.62 6.74 -19.89
N PRO A 628 -2.43 7.45 -21.01
CA PRO A 628 -2.32 8.92 -20.99
C PRO A 628 -3.62 9.55 -20.47
N PRO A 629 -3.54 10.67 -19.71
CA PRO A 629 -4.72 11.36 -19.19
C PRO A 629 -5.60 11.89 -20.32
N SER A 630 -6.92 11.87 -20.12
CA SER A 630 -7.88 12.27 -21.15
C SER A 630 -7.84 13.77 -21.43
N ALA A 631 -8.11 14.17 -22.67
CA ALA A 631 -8.15 15.58 -23.07
C ALA A 631 -9.18 16.40 -22.26
N ALA A 632 -10.32 15.79 -21.91
CA ALA A 632 -11.34 16.40 -21.06
C ALA A 632 -10.84 16.69 -19.63
N LEU A 633 -10.02 15.81 -19.05
CA LEU A 633 -9.41 16.05 -17.74
C LEU A 633 -8.45 17.24 -17.79
N LEU A 634 -7.61 17.30 -18.82
CA LEU A 634 -6.65 18.40 -19.02
C LEU A 634 -7.36 19.74 -19.23
N ALA A 635 -8.42 19.78 -20.04
CA ALA A 635 -9.24 20.97 -20.24
C ALA A 635 -9.89 21.47 -18.92
N ARG A 636 -10.35 20.55 -18.06
CA ARG A 636 -10.90 20.88 -16.74
C ARG A 636 -9.84 21.45 -15.79
N ILE A 637 -8.60 20.94 -15.83
CA ILE A 637 -7.47 21.50 -15.05
C ILE A 637 -7.18 22.93 -15.50
N VAL A 638 -7.05 23.17 -16.81
CA VAL A 638 -6.83 24.52 -17.37
C VAL A 638 -7.94 25.48 -16.95
N ALA A 639 -9.21 25.10 -17.13
CA ALA A 639 -10.35 25.93 -16.76
C ALA A 639 -10.41 26.26 -15.25
N ARG A 640 -9.92 25.38 -14.37
CA ARG A 640 -9.85 25.62 -12.91
C ARG A 640 -8.67 26.50 -12.52
N VAL A 641 -7.51 26.32 -13.14
CA VAL A 641 -6.26 27.00 -12.75
C VAL A 641 -6.18 28.43 -13.30
N PHE A 642 -6.65 28.65 -14.53
CA PHE A 642 -6.59 29.94 -15.22
C PHE A 642 -7.93 30.69 -15.23
N VAL A 643 -8.82 30.39 -14.28
CA VAL A 643 -10.15 31.02 -14.15
C VAL A 643 -10.07 32.54 -13.96
N ASP A 644 -9.07 33.00 -13.21
CA ASP A 644 -8.78 34.42 -12.95
C ASP A 644 -8.05 35.10 -14.16
N GLY A 645 -7.80 34.34 -15.23
CA GLY A 645 -6.98 34.75 -16.36
C GLY A 645 -5.47 34.54 -16.15
N ILE A 646 -4.70 34.90 -17.17
CA ILE A 646 -3.23 34.93 -17.11
C ILE A 646 -2.79 36.38 -16.84
N PRO A 647 -1.90 36.64 -15.86
CA PRO A 647 -1.39 37.98 -15.59
C PRO A 647 -0.64 38.53 -16.80
N ARG A 648 -0.93 39.78 -17.19
CA ARG A 648 -0.27 40.46 -18.31
C ARG A 648 0.84 41.38 -17.81
N PHE A 649 2.08 41.01 -18.13
CA PHE A 649 3.24 41.85 -17.87
C PHE A 649 3.54 42.76 -19.08
N PRO A 650 3.77 44.07 -18.87
CA PRO A 650 3.76 44.80 -17.60
C PRO A 650 2.38 45.42 -17.25
N GLU A 651 1.39 45.34 -18.14
CA GLU A 651 0.20 46.21 -18.09
C GLU A 651 -0.60 46.10 -16.78
N HIS A 652 -0.80 44.90 -16.24
CA HIS A 652 -1.55 44.69 -14.99
C HIS A 652 -0.86 45.28 -13.75
N TYR A 653 0.43 45.60 -13.85
CA TYR A 653 1.27 46.07 -12.74
C TYR A 653 1.53 47.58 -12.79
N LEU A 654 1.17 48.25 -13.89
CA LEU A 654 1.30 49.70 -14.04
C LEU A 654 0.10 50.49 -13.47
N TYR A 655 -1.04 49.84 -13.22
CA TYR A 655 -2.27 50.49 -12.75
C TYR A 655 -2.13 51.19 -11.38
N ASP A 656 -1.27 50.67 -10.50
CA ASP A 656 -1.05 51.23 -9.16
C ASP A 656 -0.14 52.47 -9.16
N HIS A 657 0.40 52.86 -10.32
CA HIS A 657 1.42 53.89 -10.46
C HIS A 657 0.93 55.07 -11.30
N TYR A 658 1.00 56.29 -10.74
CA TYR A 658 0.48 57.49 -11.39
C TYR A 658 1.39 57.96 -12.54
N ARG A 659 1.03 57.59 -13.78
CA ARG A 659 1.66 58.02 -15.04
C ARG A 659 3.21 57.87 -15.06
N PRO A 660 3.74 56.65 -14.94
CA PRO A 660 5.17 56.41 -15.14
C PRO A 660 5.61 56.78 -16.57
N GLU A 661 6.83 57.29 -16.70
CA GLU A 661 7.49 57.47 -18.00
C GLU A 661 7.91 56.09 -18.54
N LEU A 662 7.39 55.70 -19.70
CA LEU A 662 7.63 54.39 -20.32
C LEU A 662 8.62 54.47 -21.49
N VAL A 663 9.39 53.41 -21.69
CA VAL A 663 10.31 53.20 -22.80
C VAL A 663 9.86 51.97 -23.60
N ASP A 664 9.65 52.13 -24.91
CA ASP A 664 9.20 51.06 -25.81
C ASP A 664 10.38 50.25 -26.35
N TYR A 665 10.33 48.93 -26.16
CA TYR A 665 11.31 47.96 -26.65
C TYR A 665 10.68 47.03 -27.69
N ARG A 666 11.38 46.82 -28.82
CA ARG A 666 10.98 45.91 -29.91
C ARG A 666 12.03 44.82 -30.13
N MET A 667 11.59 43.58 -30.13
CA MET A 667 12.44 42.38 -30.18
C MET A 667 11.76 41.24 -30.96
N THR A 668 12.56 40.38 -31.60
CA THR A 668 12.08 39.09 -32.14
C THR A 668 12.44 37.94 -31.19
N PRO A 669 11.48 37.31 -30.47
CA PRO A 669 11.80 36.16 -29.62
C PRO A 669 12.39 34.97 -30.41
N PRO A 670 13.31 34.17 -29.82
CA PRO A 670 13.82 34.26 -28.44
C PRO A 670 14.83 35.38 -28.24
N LEU A 671 14.99 35.83 -26.99
CA LEU A 671 15.98 36.83 -26.58
C LEU A 671 17.00 36.17 -25.63
N ALA A 672 18.29 36.40 -25.84
CA ALA A 672 19.37 35.81 -25.05
C ALA A 672 20.36 36.88 -24.56
N LEU A 673 20.90 36.71 -23.35
CA LEU A 673 21.96 37.56 -22.82
C LEU A 673 23.31 37.13 -23.43
N ARG A 674 24.02 38.07 -24.05
CA ARG A 674 25.32 37.84 -24.69
C ARG A 674 26.48 38.31 -23.82
N GLU A 675 26.42 39.55 -23.37
CA GLU A 675 27.50 40.23 -22.64
C GLU A 675 26.92 41.15 -21.57
N GLU A 676 27.62 41.26 -20.43
CA GLU A 676 27.37 42.23 -19.36
C GLU A 676 28.61 43.09 -19.18
N PHE A 677 28.46 44.42 -19.13
CA PHE A 677 29.58 45.34 -18.95
C PHE A 677 29.13 46.61 -18.22
N PHE A 678 29.63 46.85 -17.00
CA PHE A 678 29.35 48.05 -16.19
C PHE A 678 27.84 48.35 -16.02
N GLY A 679 27.03 47.33 -15.72
CA GLY A 679 25.58 47.48 -15.53
C GLY A 679 24.79 47.71 -16.83
N ARG A 680 25.44 47.58 -17.99
CA ARG A 680 24.80 47.43 -19.30
C ARG A 680 24.75 45.97 -19.70
N PHE A 681 23.59 45.57 -20.21
CA PHE A 681 23.30 44.22 -20.65
C PHE A 681 23.05 44.24 -22.15
N THR A 682 23.81 43.41 -22.87
CA THR A 682 23.73 43.24 -24.31
C THR A 682 22.91 41.99 -24.60
N LEU A 683 21.66 42.20 -25.05
CA LEU A 683 20.73 41.15 -25.43
C LEU A 683 20.77 40.95 -26.95
N VAL A 684 20.64 39.71 -27.42
CA VAL A 684 20.52 39.35 -28.85
C VAL A 684 19.19 38.65 -29.08
N ASP A 685 18.48 39.09 -30.11
CA ASP A 685 17.19 38.53 -30.50
C ASP A 685 17.30 37.46 -31.61
N GLY A 686 16.19 36.83 -31.97
CA GLY A 686 16.16 35.72 -32.93
C GLY A 686 16.57 36.07 -34.37
N ASP A 687 16.70 37.37 -34.70
CA ASP A 687 17.17 37.87 -35.99
C ASP A 687 18.64 38.37 -35.90
N ASP A 688 19.40 37.92 -34.89
CA ASP A 688 20.76 38.36 -34.52
C ASP A 688 20.88 39.87 -34.20
N LYS A 689 19.76 40.56 -33.99
CA LYS A 689 19.75 41.99 -33.69
C LYS A 689 20.11 42.21 -32.22
N THR A 690 21.03 43.15 -31.98
CA THR A 690 21.51 43.49 -30.64
C THR A 690 20.68 44.62 -30.02
N LEU A 691 20.28 44.44 -28.76
CA LEU A 691 19.57 45.40 -27.92
C LEU A 691 20.40 45.65 -26.65
N ILE A 692 20.82 46.89 -26.41
CA ILE A 692 21.61 47.29 -25.23
C ILE A 692 20.70 48.00 -24.24
N VAL A 693 20.69 47.56 -22.98
CA VAL A 693 19.88 48.16 -21.92
C VAL A 693 20.69 48.44 -20.65
N ASP A 694 20.35 49.52 -19.96
CA ASP A 694 20.91 49.87 -18.65
C ASP A 694 20.07 49.20 -17.53
N GLY A 695 20.72 48.47 -16.63
CA GLY A 695 20.10 47.79 -15.48
C GLY A 695 19.71 46.33 -15.71
N GLU A 696 19.99 45.50 -14.70
CA GLU A 696 19.70 44.07 -14.73
C GLU A 696 18.19 43.80 -14.74
N GLU A 697 17.42 44.63 -14.04
CA GLU A 697 15.99 44.50 -13.84
C GLU A 697 15.26 44.70 -15.18
N THR A 698 15.71 45.70 -15.96
CA THR A 698 15.28 45.94 -17.33
C THR A 698 15.61 44.75 -18.24
N ALA A 699 16.84 44.22 -18.17
CA ALA A 699 17.25 43.08 -18.98
C ALA A 699 16.44 41.81 -18.65
N GLN A 700 16.26 41.50 -17.37
CA GLN A 700 15.46 40.37 -16.91
C GLN A 700 13.99 40.51 -17.30
N ALA A 701 13.40 41.71 -17.20
CA ALA A 701 12.03 41.99 -17.64
C ALA A 701 11.84 41.75 -19.15
N LEU A 702 12.80 42.16 -19.98
CA LEU A 702 12.76 41.94 -21.43
C LEU A 702 12.95 40.46 -21.80
N LEU A 703 13.90 39.76 -21.16
CA LEU A 703 14.10 38.32 -21.34
C LEU A 703 12.84 37.52 -20.99
N LEU A 704 12.20 37.83 -19.85
CA LEU A 704 10.98 37.18 -19.39
C LEU A 704 9.78 37.50 -20.30
N ALA A 705 9.66 38.72 -20.82
CA ALA A 705 8.60 39.06 -21.76
C ALA A 705 8.77 38.39 -23.13
N ALA A 706 10.02 38.35 -23.65
CA ALA A 706 10.35 37.61 -24.87
C ALA A 706 10.08 36.11 -24.71
N ALA A 707 10.39 35.54 -23.54
CA ALA A 707 10.08 34.14 -23.21
C ALA A 707 8.58 33.84 -23.13
N GLY A 708 7.74 34.85 -22.85
CA GLY A 708 6.28 34.80 -23.00
C GLY A 708 5.77 35.14 -24.41
N GLY A 709 6.64 35.19 -25.43
CA GLY A 709 6.28 35.42 -26.83
C GLY A 709 5.98 36.88 -27.21
N ARG A 710 6.23 37.86 -26.33
CA ARG A 710 6.01 39.30 -26.63
C ARG A 710 7.05 39.81 -27.64
N ARG A 711 6.61 40.64 -28.59
CA ARG A 711 7.48 41.33 -29.58
C ARG A 711 7.70 42.82 -29.30
N GLU A 712 6.80 43.42 -28.51
CA GLU A 712 6.81 44.83 -28.15
C GLU A 712 6.38 44.95 -26.67
N VAL A 713 7.14 45.73 -25.89
CA VAL A 713 6.95 45.89 -24.44
C VAL A 713 7.33 47.32 -24.03
N ALA A 714 6.48 47.98 -23.25
CA ALA A 714 6.71 49.31 -22.69
C ALA A 714 7.07 49.18 -21.20
N LEU A 715 8.33 49.43 -20.81
CA LEU A 715 8.78 49.34 -19.41
C LEU A 715 9.00 50.73 -18.80
N PRO A 716 8.81 50.90 -17.47
CA PRO A 716 9.17 52.13 -16.78
C PRO A 716 10.65 52.49 -16.94
N ARG A 717 10.91 53.79 -17.15
CA ARG A 717 12.27 54.37 -17.14
C ARG A 717 12.92 54.29 -15.75
N GLU A 718 12.12 54.28 -14.70
CA GLU A 718 12.57 54.15 -13.31
C GLU A 718 12.88 52.68 -12.97
N ARG A 719 14.14 52.38 -12.69
CA ARG A 719 14.62 51.00 -12.43
C ARG A 719 13.94 50.35 -11.22
N ALA A 720 13.80 51.06 -10.11
CA ALA A 720 13.15 50.54 -8.90
C ALA A 720 11.67 50.19 -9.14
N LEU A 721 11.00 50.92 -10.03
CA LEU A 721 9.63 50.60 -10.44
C LEU A 721 9.59 49.35 -11.33
N THR A 722 10.49 49.24 -12.30
CA THR A 722 10.66 48.04 -13.15
C THR A 722 10.99 46.79 -12.32
N GLU A 723 11.82 46.92 -11.28
CA GLU A 723 12.14 45.87 -10.32
C GLU A 723 10.90 45.43 -9.53
N ALA A 724 10.14 46.38 -8.97
CA ALA A 724 8.94 46.10 -8.19
C ALA A 724 7.84 45.37 -9.01
N ILE A 725 7.58 45.80 -10.25
CA ILE A 725 6.60 45.13 -11.12
C ILE A 725 7.09 43.75 -11.58
N LEU A 726 8.40 43.57 -11.80
CA LEU A 726 9.00 42.28 -12.16
C LEU A 726 8.91 41.28 -11.00
N ALA A 727 9.18 41.72 -9.77
CA ALA A 727 9.06 40.92 -8.55
C ALA A 727 7.60 40.46 -8.32
N ARG A 728 6.63 41.38 -8.44
CA ARG A 728 5.20 41.06 -8.35
C ARG A 728 4.75 40.06 -9.43
N TYR A 729 5.15 40.28 -10.69
CA TYR A 729 4.80 39.36 -11.77
C TYR A 729 5.42 37.96 -11.59
N ARG A 730 6.68 37.88 -11.13
CA ARG A 730 7.29 36.59 -10.76
C ARG A 730 6.55 35.89 -9.63
N ALA A 731 6.12 36.63 -8.60
CA ALA A 731 5.32 36.07 -7.50
C ALA A 731 3.98 35.51 -8.01
N ASP A 732 3.27 36.24 -8.86
CA ASP A 732 1.99 35.79 -9.45
C ASP A 732 2.18 34.57 -10.37
N LEU A 733 3.25 34.54 -11.19
CA LEU A 733 3.59 33.36 -11.98
C LEU A 733 4.00 32.17 -11.10
N ARG A 734 4.73 32.37 -10.00
CA ARG A 734 5.04 31.31 -9.03
C ARG A 734 3.78 30.77 -8.37
N ALA A 735 2.85 31.63 -7.96
CA ALA A 735 1.56 31.23 -7.42
C ALA A 735 0.71 30.46 -8.45
N LEU A 736 0.67 30.91 -9.70
CA LEU A 736 -0.05 30.26 -10.80
C LEU A 736 0.55 28.89 -11.13
N ARG A 737 1.89 28.76 -11.15
CA ARG A 737 2.58 27.48 -11.33
C ARG A 737 2.34 26.54 -10.14
N GLY A 738 2.29 27.08 -8.92
CA GLY A 738 1.87 26.36 -7.72
C GLY A 738 0.46 25.79 -7.86
N LYS A 739 -0.54 26.62 -8.21
CA LYS A 739 -1.92 26.19 -8.51
C LYS A 739 -1.95 25.08 -9.58
N LEU A 740 -1.15 25.19 -10.64
CA LEU A 740 -1.07 24.18 -11.71
C LEU A 740 -0.47 22.85 -11.21
N ILE A 741 0.63 22.89 -10.45
CA ILE A 741 1.26 21.70 -9.85
C ILE A 741 0.26 20.98 -8.95
N GLN A 742 -0.38 21.72 -8.04
CA GLN A 742 -1.39 21.17 -7.12
C GLN A 742 -2.53 20.50 -7.90
N ALA A 743 -3.11 21.19 -8.89
CA ALA A 743 -4.21 20.67 -9.70
C ALA A 743 -3.83 19.45 -10.56
N CYS A 744 -2.61 19.39 -11.08
CA CYS A 744 -2.12 18.25 -11.86
C CYS A 744 -1.90 17.01 -10.97
N HIS A 745 -1.24 17.14 -9.82
CA HIS A 745 -1.01 15.98 -8.92
C HIS A 745 -2.31 15.53 -8.23
N ALA A 746 -3.21 16.45 -7.88
CA ALA A 746 -4.57 16.15 -7.43
C ALA A 746 -5.37 15.32 -8.45
N ALA A 747 -5.16 15.55 -9.75
CA ALA A 747 -5.90 14.88 -10.82
C ALA A 747 -5.23 13.61 -11.38
N ILE A 748 -3.90 13.48 -11.26
CA ILE A 748 -3.10 12.44 -11.94
C ILE A 748 -2.34 11.61 -10.89
N PRO A 749 -2.64 10.30 -10.73
CA PRO A 749 -2.01 9.48 -9.68
C PRO A 749 -0.48 9.33 -9.80
N GLN A 750 0.04 9.16 -11.03
CA GLN A 750 1.47 8.99 -11.27
C GLN A 750 2.20 10.34 -11.30
N ALA A 751 3.04 10.60 -10.29
CA ALA A 751 3.81 11.85 -10.15
C ALA A 751 4.57 12.24 -11.43
N ALA A 752 5.37 11.33 -12.00
CA ALA A 752 6.13 11.59 -13.23
C ALA A 752 5.26 11.91 -14.46
N THR A 753 3.99 11.48 -14.48
CA THR A 753 3.02 11.88 -15.52
C THR A 753 2.43 13.26 -15.20
N ALA A 754 2.13 13.53 -13.92
CA ALA A 754 1.65 14.85 -13.46
C ALA A 754 2.68 15.95 -13.77
N ASP A 755 3.96 15.75 -13.45
CA ASP A 755 5.04 16.72 -13.72
C ASP A 755 5.19 17.01 -15.22
N ARG A 756 5.13 15.98 -16.06
CA ARG A 756 5.12 16.14 -17.52
C ARG A 756 3.89 16.91 -18.01
N MET A 757 2.74 16.77 -17.35
CA MET A 757 1.53 17.52 -17.70
C MET A 757 1.58 18.96 -17.19
N VAL A 758 2.20 19.26 -16.05
CA VAL A 758 2.51 20.64 -15.61
C VAL A 758 3.33 21.34 -16.68
N GLU A 759 4.47 20.77 -17.07
CA GLU A 759 5.37 21.36 -18.08
C GLU A 759 4.77 21.38 -19.50
N LYS A 760 3.75 20.56 -19.78
CA LYS A 760 2.96 20.66 -21.01
C LYS A 760 1.96 21.81 -20.93
N LEU A 761 1.06 21.80 -19.95
CA LEU A 761 -0.02 22.79 -19.81
C LEU A 761 0.53 24.21 -19.60
N TRP A 762 1.66 24.36 -18.92
CA TRP A 762 2.34 25.65 -18.76
C TRP A 762 2.80 26.23 -20.11
N ARG A 763 3.39 25.39 -20.98
CA ARG A 763 3.81 25.79 -22.34
C ARG A 763 2.63 26.00 -23.28
N ASP A 764 1.58 25.19 -23.18
CA ASP A 764 0.36 25.33 -23.99
C ASP A 764 -0.35 26.68 -23.73
N GLN A 765 -0.07 27.36 -22.60
CA GLN A 765 -0.54 28.71 -22.27
C GLN A 765 0.45 29.84 -22.67
N ASN A 766 1.54 29.54 -23.38
CA ASN A 766 2.61 30.48 -23.75
C ASN A 766 3.26 31.22 -22.56
N LEU A 767 3.35 30.57 -21.40
CA LEU A 767 3.97 31.14 -20.20
C LEU A 767 5.50 30.97 -20.23
N PRO A 768 6.27 31.93 -19.68
CA PRO A 768 7.73 31.87 -19.69
C PRO A 768 8.24 30.64 -18.91
N PRO A 769 9.35 30.00 -19.33
CA PRO A 769 9.88 28.80 -18.68
C PRO A 769 10.16 28.99 -17.18
N ALA A 770 10.03 27.91 -16.40
CA ALA A 770 10.17 27.93 -14.94
C ALA A 770 11.51 28.52 -14.44
N SER A 771 12.57 28.45 -15.25
CA SER A 771 13.89 29.04 -14.96
C SER A 771 13.87 30.57 -14.80
N PHE A 772 12.86 31.27 -15.34
CA PHE A 772 12.74 32.73 -15.24
C PHE A 772 12.02 33.21 -13.96
N LEU A 773 11.53 32.29 -13.13
CA LEU A 773 10.71 32.60 -11.94
C LEU A 773 11.53 32.96 -10.69
N GLY A 774 12.84 32.68 -10.71
CA GLY A 774 13.74 32.79 -9.56
C GLY A 774 13.61 31.63 -8.57
N GLU A 775 14.56 31.53 -7.64
CA GLU A 775 14.34 30.75 -6.41
C GLU A 775 13.36 31.51 -5.50
N ALA A 776 12.82 30.83 -4.48
CA ALA A 776 11.99 31.46 -3.47
C ALA A 776 12.87 31.86 -2.29
N ASP A 777 12.78 33.13 -1.88
CA ASP A 777 13.25 33.61 -0.57
C ASP A 777 12.42 32.99 0.57
#